data_AF-A0A4S4LU72-F1
#
_entry.id   AF-A0A4S4LU72-F1
#
_cell.length_a   1.000
_cell.length_b   1.000
_cell.length_c   1.000
_cell.angle_alpha   90.00
_cell.angle_beta   90.00
_cell.angle_gamma   90.00
#
_symmetry.space_group_name_H-M   'P 1'
#
loop_
_entity.id
_entity.type
_entity.pdbx_description
1 polymer ?
#
loop_
_entity_poly.entity_id
_entity_poly.type
_entity_poly.pdbx_seq_one_letter_code
_entity_poly.pdbx_strand_id
1 'polypeptide(L)'
;MQPSFAYPASPRVIHRSTSRPLLPFAPTPLPSDAQTGALVRPSTPLNWTPSSRSLTPKSSPSKPSLKISLSTNSSGAQSRSDSSDDDYGLGQYCFPPSLPIHDGIKTIRPLNFRSKCKQMSIADLRRAIIDIGARPESVTSSISSGDKPEPYPYKEWSDDVFEPLQHLGEGVGGTVHEVRDTRTGRIMARKTITTREAPMKQLVRELTMITTISHPNITHFFGAYMSPSSSEVKVVMELCEGRSLEAVGERIKRRKGRVGEKVAGRLAEGVLQGLAYLHAKHLIHRDIKPSNILISKQGIVKLCDFGVSGELVKSQADTYTGTACYMAPERIQGHEYSIRADVWSAGLSILELVQNRFPFPKDLPPIDLMIHISRSEPPRLEDEFSTHWSDAMKDFVKVSLTVNPTVRPSPKVMLTHPWIVRVMKYKVDMAQWISEVWGWNATKPLQISKENSGRNVNTRSSLPAWFRPRAIHIALEFAVIVVGAGIAGPILAIFLKLRGYEPVIFERLDGVEQAGLSMILQPNGLRVLSQIPGFVSTIPGKSIERMLQYSTLPEDLGVLGESDIPNRLPSCYGFGMLAVERVAFHRVIVDAAISHGIEVNWGHQLTSLEQSDDSVRAIFENGKSATGTFVVGCDGLHSGTRIALFGKEKADFTGLCQAGGLSPTPDVLKAHATVANYYGNAAHMIAYPISDTHTSWAVTTREKELKETWGTVSAETAEDFINNSAASHWDNGPRQMLKTTNKLVKYGLYDRPELKTWHKGRVVLLGDAAHPTSPHLGQGANQAFEDIQKLTSLLDEYNPNRTSLSTSVLATIFEAYEKSAHPPLCNPSERNAIYRDIMKDDESVAKVYAVTYGDVAKEKL
;
A
#
# COMPACT_ATOMS: atom_id res chain seq x y z
N MET A 1 68.80 3.77 -3.04
CA MET A 1 68.61 4.02 -4.49
C MET A 1 67.24 4.65 -4.66
N GLN A 2 67.23 5.94 -5.05
CA GLN A 2 66.06 6.76 -5.41
C GLN A 2 65.44 6.31 -6.77
N PRO A 3 64.35 6.93 -7.29
CA PRO A 3 63.04 7.24 -6.69
C PRO A 3 61.86 7.08 -7.70
N SER A 4 60.67 7.49 -7.28
CA SER A 4 59.44 7.82 -8.06
C SER A 4 59.61 8.99 -9.05
N PHE A 5 58.80 9.03 -10.14
CA PHE A 5 57.87 10.14 -10.56
C PHE A 5 57.49 10.17 -12.07
N ALA A 6 56.19 10.43 -12.30
CA ALA A 6 55.53 11.33 -13.28
C ALA A 6 55.53 11.13 -14.83
N TYR A 7 54.32 11.26 -15.39
CA TYR A 7 53.88 11.75 -16.73
C TYR A 7 54.61 13.02 -17.22
N PRO A 8 54.58 13.48 -18.51
CA PRO A 8 53.36 13.68 -19.34
C PRO A 8 53.49 13.74 -20.90
N ALA A 9 52.35 14.09 -21.54
CA ALA A 9 52.16 14.97 -22.72
C ALA A 9 51.92 14.38 -24.14
N SER A 10 50.79 14.79 -24.72
CA SER A 10 50.43 14.75 -26.14
C SER A 10 51.11 15.90 -26.93
N PRO A 11 51.04 15.94 -28.28
CA PRO A 11 49.99 16.76 -28.91
C PRO A 11 49.41 16.26 -30.27
N ARG A 12 48.30 16.89 -30.65
CA ARG A 12 47.44 16.79 -31.85
C ARG A 12 48.06 17.38 -33.13
N VAL A 13 47.61 16.94 -34.33
CA VAL A 13 47.22 17.72 -35.56
C VAL A 13 46.53 16.74 -36.55
N ILE A 14 45.20 16.70 -36.76
CA ILE A 14 44.29 17.36 -37.76
C ILE A 14 44.75 17.43 -39.23
N HIS A 15 44.05 16.73 -40.14
CA HIS A 15 43.50 17.31 -41.39
C HIS A 15 42.31 16.48 -41.94
N ARG A 16 41.30 17.20 -42.45
CA ARG A 16 40.00 16.74 -42.97
C ARG A 16 39.96 16.76 -44.51
N SER A 17 38.89 16.14 -45.03
CA SER A 17 38.18 16.32 -46.33
C SER A 17 38.45 15.20 -47.36
N THR A 18 37.50 14.66 -48.15
CA THR A 18 36.16 15.12 -48.59
C THR A 18 35.36 13.99 -49.29
N SER A 19 34.03 14.00 -49.11
CA SER A 19 32.91 13.66 -50.04
C SER A 19 32.81 12.35 -50.89
N ARG A 20 31.71 11.62 -50.63
CA ARG A 20 30.72 10.85 -51.47
C ARG A 20 30.76 11.01 -53.02
N PRO A 21 30.18 10.09 -53.87
CA PRO A 21 28.77 9.60 -53.75
C PRO A 21 28.34 8.20 -54.34
N LEU A 22 27.14 7.76 -53.89
CA LEU A 22 25.99 7.05 -54.54
C LEU A 22 26.06 5.67 -55.27
N LEU A 23 25.06 4.83 -54.89
CA LEU A 23 24.46 3.52 -55.33
C LEU A 23 24.29 3.28 -56.87
N PRO A 24 23.72 2.16 -57.45
CA PRO A 24 22.93 1.00 -56.90
C PRO A 24 22.99 -0.42 -57.61
N PHE A 25 22.19 -1.38 -57.09
CA PHE A 25 21.45 -2.54 -57.71
C PHE A 25 22.13 -3.82 -58.27
N ALA A 26 21.68 -4.98 -57.74
CA ALA A 26 21.06 -6.16 -58.42
C ALA A 26 21.64 -7.58 -58.08
N PRO A 27 20.78 -8.61 -57.83
CA PRO A 27 21.15 -10.03 -57.62
C PRO A 27 20.61 -10.98 -58.73
N THR A 28 21.13 -12.21 -58.84
CA THR A 28 20.53 -13.41 -59.54
C THR A 28 21.50 -14.61 -59.46
N PRO A 29 21.14 -15.88 -59.81
CA PRO A 29 19.83 -16.51 -60.10
C PRO A 29 19.61 -17.93 -59.49
N LEU A 30 18.38 -18.45 -59.63
CA LEU A 30 17.97 -19.87 -59.54
C LEU A 30 17.95 -20.52 -60.95
N PRO A 31 17.82 -21.86 -61.09
CA PRO A 31 17.27 -22.50 -62.28
C PRO A 31 15.89 -23.16 -62.08
N SER A 32 15.07 -23.05 -63.13
CA SER A 32 13.77 -23.66 -63.47
C SER A 32 13.94 -25.11 -64.00
N ASP A 33 12.96 -26.01 -64.17
CA ASP A 33 11.69 -26.03 -64.95
C ASP A 33 10.98 -27.40 -64.64
N ALA A 34 9.71 -27.75 -64.90
CA ALA A 34 8.64 -27.22 -65.75
C ALA A 34 7.25 -27.87 -65.45
N GLN A 35 6.19 -27.05 -65.65
CA GLN A 35 4.91 -27.30 -66.38
C GLN A 35 3.85 -28.30 -65.83
N THR A 36 2.50 -28.11 -65.89
CA THR A 36 1.53 -27.26 -66.66
C THR A 36 0.21 -27.13 -65.83
N GLY A 37 -0.44 -25.97 -65.65
CA GLY A 37 -1.53 -25.37 -66.49
C GLY A 37 -2.93 -25.58 -65.85
N ALA A 38 -3.92 -24.67 -65.77
CA ALA A 38 -4.14 -23.30 -66.22
C ALA A 38 -5.43 -22.71 -65.55
N LEU A 39 -5.42 -21.39 -65.22
CA LEU A 39 -6.44 -20.32 -65.45
C LEU A 39 -7.90 -20.51 -64.91
N VAL A 40 -8.68 -19.55 -64.36
CA VAL A 40 -8.72 -18.07 -64.27
C VAL A 40 -9.83 -17.64 -63.26
N ARG A 41 -9.71 -16.46 -62.63
CA ARG A 41 -10.67 -15.73 -61.74
C ARG A 41 -11.50 -14.69 -62.57
N PRO A 42 -12.29 -13.73 -62.01
CA PRO A 42 -13.32 -13.68 -60.94
C PRO A 42 -14.60 -12.87 -61.34
N SER A 43 -15.66 -12.81 -60.51
CA SER A 43 -16.51 -11.60 -60.32
C SER A 43 -17.70 -11.79 -59.34
N THR A 44 -17.88 -10.84 -58.42
CA THR A 44 -19.09 -10.48 -57.61
C THR A 44 -19.97 -9.45 -58.35
N PRO A 45 -21.13 -8.92 -57.83
CA PRO A 45 -22.15 -9.39 -56.85
C PRO A 45 -23.63 -9.22 -57.35
N LEU A 46 -24.65 -9.67 -56.58
CA LEU A 46 -26.00 -9.04 -56.52
C LEU A 46 -26.90 -9.59 -55.37
N ASN A 47 -27.74 -8.70 -54.85
CA ASN A 47 -28.73 -8.85 -53.75
C ASN A 47 -29.96 -9.70 -54.11
N TRP A 48 -30.64 -10.31 -53.10
CA TRP A 48 -32.08 -10.17 -52.78
C TRP A 48 -32.54 -11.12 -51.63
N THR A 49 -33.46 -10.64 -50.78
CA THR A 49 -34.20 -11.34 -49.70
C THR A 49 -35.47 -12.04 -50.22
N PRO A 50 -36.13 -13.04 -49.54
CA PRO A 50 -37.23 -12.74 -48.58
C PRO A 50 -37.63 -13.81 -47.48
N SER A 51 -38.30 -13.30 -46.42
CA SER A 51 -39.47 -13.78 -45.58
C SER A 51 -39.72 -15.23 -45.05
N SER A 52 -39.93 -15.29 -43.71
CA SER A 52 -40.98 -15.95 -42.86
C SER A 52 -41.60 -17.34 -43.13
N ARG A 53 -41.59 -18.25 -42.12
CA ARG A 53 -42.72 -18.69 -41.21
C ARG A 53 -42.46 -20.08 -40.56
N SER A 54 -43.06 -20.27 -39.38
CA SER A 54 -43.01 -21.40 -38.42
C SER A 54 -43.74 -22.69 -38.83
N LEU A 55 -43.40 -23.84 -38.21
CA LEU A 55 -44.31 -24.96 -37.85
C LEU A 55 -43.69 -25.86 -36.75
N THR A 56 -44.51 -26.30 -35.77
CA THR A 56 -44.24 -27.28 -34.68
C THR A 56 -44.54 -28.73 -35.14
N PRO A 57 -44.18 -29.85 -34.42
CA PRO A 57 -45.05 -30.41 -33.34
C PRO A 57 -44.46 -31.42 -32.27
N LYS A 58 -45.19 -31.56 -31.14
CA LYS A 58 -45.63 -32.79 -30.36
C LYS A 58 -44.78 -33.56 -29.30
N SER A 59 -45.27 -33.45 -28.04
CA SER A 59 -45.70 -34.43 -26.99
C SER A 59 -44.82 -35.56 -26.38
N SER A 60 -45.02 -35.74 -25.07
CA SER A 60 -44.41 -36.57 -24.00
C SER A 60 -44.80 -38.08 -23.94
N PRO A 61 -44.19 -38.87 -23.02
CA PRO A 61 -44.95 -39.43 -21.87
C PRO A 61 -44.18 -39.53 -20.52
N SER A 62 -44.86 -40.08 -19.50
CA SER A 62 -44.78 -39.86 -18.04
C SER A 62 -44.01 -40.89 -17.16
N LYS A 63 -43.78 -40.49 -15.89
CA LYS A 63 -43.22 -41.16 -14.67
C LYS A 63 -43.65 -42.60 -14.34
N PRO A 64 -42.95 -43.23 -13.37
CA PRO A 64 -43.59 -43.78 -12.18
C PRO A 64 -42.99 -43.28 -10.84
N SER A 65 -43.79 -43.38 -9.77
CA SER A 65 -43.50 -42.97 -8.38
C SER A 65 -43.84 -44.10 -7.40
N LEU A 66 -43.07 -44.26 -6.32
CA LEU A 66 -43.42 -45.07 -5.14
C LEU A 66 -43.35 -44.20 -3.88
N LYS A 67 -44.40 -44.27 -3.05
CA LYS A 67 -44.66 -43.52 -1.80
C LYS A 67 -44.21 -44.34 -0.59
N ILE A 68 -43.73 -43.68 0.47
CA ILE A 68 -44.03 -44.03 1.88
C ILE A 68 -44.21 -42.73 2.69
N SER A 69 -45.22 -42.74 3.56
CA SER A 69 -45.84 -41.67 4.34
C SER A 69 -45.41 -41.65 5.81
N LEU A 70 -45.57 -40.51 6.52
CA LEU A 70 -46.09 -40.37 7.91
C LEU A 70 -46.06 -38.86 8.30
N SER A 71 -47.21 -38.18 8.30
CA SER A 71 -48.11 -37.87 9.44
C SER A 71 -47.84 -36.51 10.09
N THR A 72 -48.61 -35.51 9.67
CA THR A 72 -48.81 -34.23 10.34
C THR A 72 -49.84 -34.37 11.47
N ASN A 73 -49.59 -33.74 12.62
CA ASN A 73 -50.65 -33.38 13.55
C ASN A 73 -50.85 -31.86 13.59
N SER A 74 -52.11 -31.49 13.49
CA SER A 74 -52.68 -30.18 13.25
C SER A 74 -53.37 -29.59 14.48
N SER A 75 -53.34 -28.27 14.61
CA SER A 75 -54.42 -27.41 15.12
C SER A 75 -53.97 -25.95 14.94
N GLY A 76 -54.71 -24.96 14.47
CA GLY A 76 -56.09 -24.79 14.01
C GLY A 76 -56.39 -23.28 14.08
N ALA A 77 -57.04 -22.70 13.06
CA ALA A 77 -57.98 -21.55 13.10
C ALA A 77 -57.88 -20.56 11.91
N GLN A 78 -58.91 -20.67 11.06
CA GLN A 78 -59.78 -19.68 10.39
C GLN A 78 -59.33 -18.28 9.92
N SER A 79 -59.89 -17.98 8.75
CA SER A 79 -59.84 -16.82 7.85
C SER A 79 -60.74 -15.63 8.19
N ARG A 80 -60.33 -14.39 7.87
CA ARG A 80 -60.85 -13.54 6.75
C ARG A 80 -60.33 -12.08 6.80
N SER A 81 -60.18 -11.55 5.60
CA SER A 81 -59.84 -10.19 5.10
C SER A 81 -60.30 -8.97 5.89
N ASP A 82 -59.42 -8.00 6.15
CA ASP A 82 -59.25 -6.77 5.34
C ASP A 82 -57.99 -5.98 5.78
N SER A 83 -57.51 -5.10 4.90
CA SER A 83 -56.14 -4.57 4.80
C SER A 83 -55.77 -3.42 5.75
N SER A 84 -54.64 -3.55 6.48
CA SER A 84 -53.69 -2.47 6.86
C SER A 84 -52.44 -3.04 7.55
N ASP A 85 -51.25 -2.66 7.04
CA ASP A 85 -49.95 -2.42 7.71
C ASP A 85 -49.26 -3.42 8.68
N ASP A 86 -47.91 -3.34 8.64
CA ASP A 86 -46.83 -3.96 9.44
C ASP A 86 -46.34 -5.37 9.01
N ASP A 87 -45.18 -5.48 8.34
CA ASP A 87 -43.79 -5.38 8.83
C ASP A 87 -43.30 -6.64 9.57
N TYR A 88 -42.51 -7.45 8.85
CA TYR A 88 -41.37 -8.23 9.36
C TYR A 88 -40.45 -8.52 8.17
N GLY A 89 -39.82 -7.43 7.68
CA GLY A 89 -38.75 -7.51 6.71
C GLY A 89 -37.53 -8.21 7.31
N LEU A 90 -37.08 -9.28 6.66
CA LEU A 90 -35.75 -9.87 6.88
C LEU A 90 -34.70 -8.76 6.85
N GLY A 91 -34.05 -8.58 8.00
CA GLY A 91 -33.32 -7.40 8.40
C GLY A 91 -32.33 -6.87 7.36
N GLN A 92 -32.49 -5.57 7.11
CA GLN A 92 -31.54 -4.68 6.47
C GLN A 92 -30.11 -4.87 7.02
N TYR A 93 -29.23 -5.44 6.20
CA TYR A 93 -27.86 -4.94 6.16
C TYR A 93 -27.86 -3.70 5.26
N CYS A 94 -28.03 -2.53 5.86
CA CYS A 94 -27.62 -1.27 5.26
C CYS A 94 -26.09 -1.17 5.28
N PHE A 95 -25.53 -0.28 4.44
CA PHE A 95 -24.12 0.15 4.28
C PHE A 95 -23.38 -0.39 3.03
N PRO A 96 -22.43 0.41 2.48
CA PRO A 96 -22.56 1.48 1.48
C PRO A 96 -22.19 0.99 0.06
N PRO A 97 -22.32 1.82 -1.01
CA PRO A 97 -22.11 1.34 -2.38
C PRO A 97 -20.64 0.97 -2.66
N SER A 98 -20.46 -0.24 -3.20
CA SER A 98 -19.35 -0.78 -4.00
C SER A 98 -18.10 0.11 -4.18
N LEU A 99 -16.97 -0.33 -3.63
CA LEU A 99 -15.64 0.16 -4.02
C LEU A 99 -15.16 -0.57 -5.29
N PRO A 100 -14.63 0.14 -6.31
CA PRO A 100 -14.06 -0.48 -7.50
C PRO A 100 -12.65 -1.03 -7.27
N ILE A 101 -12.35 -2.18 -7.90
CA ILE A 101 -11.02 -2.77 -8.04
C ILE A 101 -10.20 -1.97 -9.08
N HIS A 102 -8.96 -1.58 -8.74
CA HIS A 102 -7.95 -1.17 -9.71
C HIS A 102 -6.55 -1.54 -9.21
N ASP A 103 -5.84 -2.39 -9.95
CA ASP A 103 -4.38 -2.37 -9.93
C ASP A 103 -3.87 -1.31 -10.91
N GLY A 104 -2.89 -0.54 -10.45
CA GLY A 104 -2.47 0.73 -11.01
C GLY A 104 -3.00 1.85 -10.12
N ILE A 105 -2.11 2.64 -9.51
CA ILE A 105 -2.53 3.96 -9.05
C ILE A 105 -2.85 4.75 -10.32
N LYS A 106 -4.07 4.59 -10.83
CA LYS A 106 -4.73 5.64 -11.57
C LYS A 106 -4.82 6.78 -10.59
N THR A 107 -3.98 7.78 -10.76
CA THR A 107 -4.49 9.10 -10.47
C THR A 107 -5.79 9.27 -11.23
N ILE A 108 -6.78 9.89 -10.60
CA ILE A 108 -8.02 10.24 -11.27
C ILE A 108 -7.66 11.05 -12.54
N ARG A 109 -7.69 10.38 -13.69
CA ARG A 109 -8.03 11.03 -14.96
C ARG A 109 -9.54 11.24 -14.87
N PRO A 110 -10.04 12.48 -15.00
CA PRO A 110 -11.40 12.62 -15.46
C PRO A 110 -11.46 11.89 -16.80
N LEU A 111 -12.31 10.87 -16.92
CA LEU A 111 -12.74 10.41 -18.23
C LEU A 111 -13.10 11.68 -19.01
N ASN A 112 -12.51 11.87 -20.20
CA ASN A 112 -13.04 12.80 -21.19
C ASN A 112 -14.37 12.22 -21.67
N PHE A 113 -15.36 12.24 -20.80
CA PHE A 113 -16.74 12.11 -21.17
C PHE A 113 -17.02 13.39 -21.96
N ARG A 114 -17.03 13.28 -23.29
CA ARG A 114 -17.82 14.15 -24.15
C ARG A 114 -19.31 13.88 -23.85
N SER A 115 -19.75 14.05 -22.61
CA SER A 115 -21.15 14.24 -22.30
C SER A 115 -21.36 15.74 -22.20
N LYS A 116 -22.37 16.23 -22.93
CA LYS A 116 -22.85 17.62 -22.83
C LYS A 116 -23.28 17.86 -21.38
N CYS A 117 -22.37 18.31 -20.52
CA CYS A 117 -22.68 18.65 -19.14
C CYS A 117 -23.23 20.07 -19.13
N LYS A 118 -24.43 20.29 -18.57
CA LYS A 118 -24.93 21.64 -18.27
C LYS A 118 -23.86 22.40 -17.48
N GLN A 119 -23.47 23.58 -17.97
CA GLN A 119 -22.59 24.51 -17.25
C GLN A 119 -23.20 24.80 -15.87
N MET A 120 -22.36 24.75 -14.83
CA MET A 120 -22.78 25.12 -13.48
C MET A 120 -23.04 26.63 -13.45
N SER A 121 -24.15 27.06 -12.84
CA SER A 121 -24.45 28.49 -12.74
C SER A 121 -23.48 29.18 -11.76
N ILE A 122 -23.25 30.48 -11.94
CA ILE A 122 -22.45 31.28 -10.99
C ILE A 122 -23.06 31.25 -9.57
N ALA A 123 -24.39 31.14 -9.46
CA ALA A 123 -25.07 31.04 -8.17
C ALA A 123 -24.78 29.69 -7.46
N ASP A 124 -24.71 28.59 -8.20
CA ASP A 124 -24.31 27.28 -7.65
C ASP A 124 -22.84 27.27 -7.24
N LEU A 125 -21.97 27.92 -8.03
CA LEU A 125 -20.55 28.09 -7.69
C LEU A 125 -20.37 28.89 -6.38
N ARG A 126 -21.09 30.00 -6.23
CA ARG A 126 -21.06 30.81 -5.00
C ARG A 126 -21.49 29.99 -3.78
N ARG A 127 -22.59 29.24 -3.87
CA ARG A 127 -23.04 28.35 -2.80
C ARG A 127 -21.97 27.31 -2.42
N ALA A 128 -21.40 26.63 -3.41
CA ALA A 128 -20.37 25.64 -3.16
C ALA A 128 -19.10 26.21 -2.50
N ILE A 129 -18.70 27.44 -2.84
CA ILE A 129 -17.55 28.11 -2.22
C ILE A 129 -17.85 28.51 -0.77
N ILE A 130 -19.07 29.00 -0.49
CA ILE A 130 -19.51 29.31 0.88
C ILE A 130 -19.50 28.06 1.75
N ASP A 131 -20.00 26.93 1.23
CA ASP A 131 -20.00 25.65 1.94
C ASP A 131 -18.59 25.13 2.27
N ILE A 132 -17.61 25.43 1.41
CA ILE A 132 -16.19 25.10 1.66
C ILE A 132 -15.64 25.93 2.82
N GLY A 133 -16.01 27.22 2.91
CA GLY A 133 -15.61 28.09 4.02
C GLY A 133 -16.25 27.74 5.36
N ALA A 134 -17.46 27.16 5.36
CA ALA A 134 -18.23 26.87 6.57
C ALA A 134 -17.81 25.60 7.34
N ARG A 135 -16.99 24.71 6.76
CA ARG A 135 -16.64 23.43 7.39
C ARG A 135 -15.80 23.61 8.68
N PRO A 136 -16.04 22.84 9.75
CA PRO A 136 -15.16 22.79 10.92
C PRO A 136 -13.81 22.17 10.55
N GLU A 137 -12.71 22.78 11.01
CA GLU A 137 -11.39 22.16 10.99
C GLU A 137 -11.48 20.85 11.76
N SER A 138 -11.21 19.73 11.08
CA SER A 138 -11.06 18.45 11.78
C SER A 138 -9.73 18.48 12.52
N VAL A 139 -9.81 18.40 13.84
CA VAL A 139 -8.70 18.45 14.78
C VAL A 139 -7.76 17.27 14.52
N THR A 140 -6.52 17.58 14.09
CA THR A 140 -5.39 16.65 14.07
C THR A 140 -4.46 16.92 15.27
N SER A 141 -4.28 15.93 16.14
CA SER A 141 -3.16 15.84 17.10
C SER A 141 -2.06 14.98 16.46
N SER A 142 -0.80 15.40 16.36
CA SER A 142 0.17 15.38 17.45
C SER A 142 1.47 16.10 17.03
N ILE A 143 1.70 17.31 17.58
CA ILE A 143 3.02 17.91 17.75
C ILE A 143 3.01 18.57 19.14
N SER A 144 3.97 18.21 19.99
CA SER A 144 4.16 18.76 21.32
C SER A 144 4.70 20.19 21.27
N SER A 145 3.95 21.09 21.92
CA SER A 145 4.35 22.34 22.58
C SER A 145 5.51 23.15 21.96
N GLY A 146 5.12 24.21 21.25
CA GLY A 146 5.95 25.34 20.82
C GLY A 146 5.28 26.02 19.64
N ASP A 147 4.28 26.87 19.91
CA ASP A 147 3.44 27.61 18.95
C ASP A 147 2.65 26.75 17.95
N LYS A 148 1.54 26.15 18.41
CA LYS A 148 0.47 25.77 17.46
C LYS A 148 -0.25 27.06 17.04
N PRO A 149 -0.41 27.35 15.74
CA PRO A 149 -1.29 28.44 15.33
C PRO A 149 -2.71 28.08 15.74
N GLU A 150 -3.34 28.92 16.56
CA GLU A 150 -4.76 28.77 16.88
C GLU A 150 -5.60 28.76 15.59
N PRO A 151 -6.71 27.99 15.56
CA PRO A 151 -7.66 28.01 14.46
C PRO A 151 -8.05 29.45 14.14
N TYR A 152 -8.05 29.82 12.85
CA TYR A 152 -8.39 31.19 12.49
C TYR A 152 -9.85 31.49 12.87
N PRO A 153 -10.13 32.57 13.62
CA PRO A 153 -11.43 32.74 14.30
C PRO A 153 -12.60 33.05 13.35
N TYR A 154 -12.31 33.36 12.08
CA TYR A 154 -13.31 33.76 11.09
C TYR A 154 -13.33 32.80 9.90
N LYS A 155 -14.56 32.49 9.45
CA LYS A 155 -14.83 31.61 8.30
C LYS A 155 -15.54 32.30 7.13
N GLU A 156 -16.02 33.51 7.37
CA GLU A 156 -16.64 34.35 6.35
C GLU A 156 -15.58 35.22 5.70
N TRP A 157 -15.50 35.16 4.37
CA TRP A 157 -14.50 35.85 3.56
C TRP A 157 -15.19 36.71 2.50
N SER A 158 -14.78 37.97 2.39
CA SER A 158 -15.26 38.93 1.39
C SER A 158 -14.16 39.92 1.03
N ASP A 159 -14.39 40.77 0.03
CA ASP A 159 -13.43 41.82 -0.30
C ASP A 159 -13.34 42.90 0.80
N ASP A 160 -14.43 43.13 1.55
CA ASP A 160 -14.52 44.19 2.57
C ASP A 160 -13.65 43.93 3.81
N VAL A 161 -13.30 42.66 4.04
CA VAL A 161 -12.44 42.26 5.18
C VAL A 161 -10.95 42.25 4.83
N PHE A 162 -10.57 42.55 3.58
CA PHE A 162 -9.18 42.51 3.14
C PHE A 162 -8.69 43.84 2.58
N GLU A 163 -7.63 44.37 3.20
CA GLU A 163 -6.84 45.49 2.69
C GLU A 163 -5.70 44.95 1.81
N PRO A 164 -5.67 45.24 0.49
CA PRO A 164 -4.56 44.85 -0.37
C PRO A 164 -3.31 45.67 -0.07
N LEU A 165 -2.17 45.00 0.10
CA LEU A 165 -0.90 45.65 0.44
C LEU A 165 0.06 45.68 -0.74
N GLN A 166 0.49 44.50 -1.22
CA GLN A 166 1.52 44.39 -2.25
C GLN A 166 1.15 43.33 -3.29
N HIS A 167 1.50 43.57 -4.55
CA HIS A 167 1.44 42.56 -5.59
C HIS A 167 2.61 41.55 -5.45
N LEU A 168 2.30 40.25 -5.31
CA LEU A 168 3.28 39.19 -5.05
C LEU A 168 3.66 38.40 -6.31
N GLY A 169 2.80 38.35 -7.32
CA GLY A 169 3.08 37.68 -8.58
C GLY A 169 1.85 37.51 -9.46
N GLU A 170 2.10 37.27 -10.74
CA GLU A 170 1.07 37.04 -11.76
C GLU A 170 1.49 35.86 -12.62
N GLY A 171 0.56 34.94 -12.88
CA GLY A 171 0.80 33.80 -13.76
C GLY A 171 -0.50 33.24 -14.34
N VAL A 172 -0.38 32.12 -15.04
CA VAL A 172 -1.49 31.39 -15.68
C VAL A 172 -2.64 31.09 -14.72
N GLY A 173 -2.32 30.85 -13.44
CA GLY A 173 -3.30 30.57 -12.39
C GLY A 173 -3.98 31.80 -11.79
N GLY A 174 -3.69 33.01 -12.27
CA GLY A 174 -4.23 34.27 -11.74
C GLY A 174 -3.21 35.12 -10.98
N THR A 175 -3.71 36.19 -10.36
CA THR A 175 -2.89 37.23 -9.73
C THR A 175 -2.86 37.06 -8.21
N VAL A 176 -1.68 37.10 -7.59
CA VAL A 176 -1.51 36.94 -6.15
C VAL A 176 -1.14 38.28 -5.51
N HIS A 177 -1.89 38.65 -4.47
CA HIS A 177 -1.64 39.85 -3.68
C HIS A 177 -1.42 39.48 -2.21
N GLU A 178 -0.51 40.19 -1.57
CA GLU A 178 -0.44 40.29 -0.13
C GLU A 178 -1.63 41.13 0.35
N VAL A 179 -2.36 40.60 1.32
CA VAL A 179 -3.53 41.25 1.90
C VAL A 179 -3.44 41.20 3.43
N ARG A 180 -4.00 42.22 4.08
CA ARG A 180 -4.21 42.24 5.52
C ARG A 180 -5.69 41.99 5.81
N ASP A 181 -5.99 41.02 6.67
CA ASP A 181 -7.33 40.89 7.22
C ASP A 181 -7.56 42.04 8.22
N THR A 182 -8.51 42.92 7.93
CA THR A 182 -8.78 44.12 8.74
C THR A 182 -9.33 43.78 10.13
N ARG A 183 -9.85 42.55 10.33
CA ARG A 183 -10.43 42.09 11.59
C ARG A 183 -9.37 41.65 12.60
N THR A 184 -8.29 41.04 12.12
CA THR A 184 -7.22 40.47 12.98
C THR A 184 -5.88 41.18 12.83
N GLY A 185 -5.70 41.97 11.76
CA GLY A 185 -4.41 42.53 11.35
C GLY A 185 -3.45 41.51 10.72
N ARG A 186 -3.86 40.23 10.55
CA ARG A 186 -3.00 39.17 10.02
C ARG A 186 -2.73 39.37 8.52
N ILE A 187 -1.47 39.21 8.13
CA ILE A 187 -1.04 39.26 6.74
C ILE A 187 -1.20 37.88 6.10
N MET A 188 -1.76 37.84 4.89
CA MET A 188 -2.09 36.64 4.12
C MET A 188 -1.78 36.84 2.63
N ALA A 189 -1.76 35.75 1.87
CA ALA A 189 -1.74 35.79 0.42
C ALA A 189 -3.16 35.52 -0.12
N ARG A 190 -3.61 36.36 -1.05
CA ARG A 190 -4.88 36.21 -1.78
C ARG A 190 -4.60 36.02 -3.26
N LYS A 191 -4.96 34.85 -3.78
CA LYS A 191 -4.90 34.53 -5.21
C LYS A 191 -6.26 34.77 -5.86
N THR A 192 -6.30 35.61 -6.87
CA THR A 192 -7.50 35.92 -7.66
C THR A 192 -7.48 35.13 -8.96
N ILE A 193 -8.46 34.26 -9.14
CA ILE A 193 -8.64 33.37 -10.30
C ILE A 193 -9.84 33.87 -11.11
N THR A 194 -9.61 34.29 -12.36
CA THR A 194 -10.67 34.72 -13.27
C THR A 194 -11.44 33.52 -13.84
N THR A 195 -12.76 33.46 -13.66
CA THR A 195 -13.58 32.28 -14.06
C THR A 195 -14.19 32.38 -15.46
N ARG A 196 -13.71 33.29 -16.32
CA ARG A 196 -14.36 33.60 -17.61
C ARG A 196 -14.43 32.42 -18.60
N GLU A 197 -13.57 31.41 -18.47
CA GLU A 197 -13.51 30.26 -19.40
C GLU A 197 -13.27 28.89 -18.74
N ALA A 198 -13.20 28.84 -17.40
CA ALA A 198 -12.75 27.64 -16.68
C ALA A 198 -13.92 26.69 -16.32
N PRO A 199 -13.75 25.35 -16.40
CA PRO A 199 -14.77 24.40 -15.93
C PRO A 199 -14.99 24.51 -14.42
N MET A 200 -15.97 25.34 -14.01
CA MET A 200 -16.24 25.71 -12.62
C MET A 200 -16.43 24.52 -11.65
N LYS A 201 -16.97 23.39 -12.13
CA LYS A 201 -17.09 22.15 -11.33
C LYS A 201 -15.75 21.56 -10.93
N GLN A 202 -14.72 21.75 -11.74
CA GLN A 202 -13.38 21.29 -11.45
C GLN A 202 -12.74 22.14 -10.35
N LEU A 203 -12.86 23.47 -10.44
CA LEU A 203 -12.35 24.40 -9.43
C LEU A 203 -12.95 24.13 -8.04
N VAL A 204 -14.27 23.89 -7.95
CA VAL A 204 -14.93 23.54 -6.68
C VAL A 204 -14.39 22.24 -6.10
N ARG A 205 -14.19 21.20 -6.93
CA ARG A 205 -13.63 19.93 -6.47
C ARG A 205 -12.22 20.11 -5.92
N GLU A 206 -11.41 20.94 -6.59
CA GLU A 206 -10.02 21.18 -6.19
C GLU A 206 -9.93 22.01 -4.91
N LEU A 207 -10.74 23.07 -4.77
CA LEU A 207 -10.87 23.82 -3.51
C LEU A 207 -11.36 22.92 -2.36
N THR A 208 -12.27 21.98 -2.65
CA THR A 208 -12.73 20.99 -1.66
C THR A 208 -11.58 20.08 -1.23
N MET A 209 -10.73 19.62 -2.15
CA MET A 209 -9.55 18.80 -1.81
C MET A 209 -8.55 19.58 -0.96
N ILE A 210 -8.31 20.85 -1.27
CA ILE A 210 -7.38 21.72 -0.53
C ILE A 210 -7.76 21.81 0.97
N THR A 211 -9.05 21.84 1.31
CA THR A 211 -9.47 21.89 2.73
C THR A 211 -9.15 20.64 3.55
N THR A 212 -8.85 19.52 2.89
CA THR A 212 -8.54 18.24 3.56
C THR A 212 -7.04 18.04 3.85
N ILE A 213 -6.22 19.02 3.49
CA ILE A 213 -4.76 18.91 3.47
C ILE A 213 -4.16 19.86 4.50
N SER A 214 -3.40 19.29 5.44
CA SER A 214 -2.64 20.06 6.43
C SER A 214 -1.28 19.40 6.64
N HIS A 215 -0.22 20.10 6.27
CA HIS A 215 1.15 19.62 6.40
C HIS A 215 2.13 20.80 6.47
N PRO A 216 3.22 20.75 7.27
CA PRO A 216 4.19 21.84 7.39
C PRO A 216 4.78 22.31 6.05
N ASN A 217 5.01 21.37 5.13
CA ASN A 217 5.55 21.63 3.79
C ASN A 217 4.50 21.87 2.69
N ILE A 218 3.27 22.21 3.06
CA ILE A 218 2.21 22.64 2.14
C ILE A 218 1.68 23.97 2.67
N THR A 219 1.42 24.94 1.80
CA THR A 219 0.82 26.23 2.20
C THR A 219 -0.54 26.00 2.84
N HIS A 220 -0.75 26.57 4.01
CA HIS A 220 -2.03 26.48 4.69
C HIS A 220 -3.10 27.29 3.96
N PHE A 221 -4.29 26.71 3.83
CA PHE A 221 -5.45 27.33 3.18
C PHE A 221 -6.43 27.82 4.25
N PHE A 222 -6.74 29.12 4.22
CA PHE A 222 -7.69 29.71 5.17
C PHE A 222 -9.13 29.67 4.64
N GLY A 223 -9.32 29.85 3.33
CA GLY A 223 -10.66 29.88 2.75
C GLY A 223 -10.69 30.40 1.33
N ALA A 224 -11.87 30.40 0.72
CA ALA A 224 -12.12 30.98 -0.59
C ALA A 224 -13.45 31.72 -0.61
N TYR A 225 -13.56 32.74 -1.46
CA TYR A 225 -14.78 33.49 -1.70
C TYR A 225 -14.86 33.99 -3.14
N MET A 226 -16.04 34.47 -3.51
CA MET A 226 -16.29 35.07 -4.81
C MET A 226 -16.92 36.44 -4.58
N SER A 227 -16.41 37.47 -5.26
CA SER A 227 -16.96 38.81 -5.11
C SER A 227 -18.40 38.87 -5.66
N PRO A 228 -19.36 39.54 -5.00
CA PRO A 228 -20.72 39.68 -5.51
C PRO A 228 -20.81 40.35 -6.89
N SER A 229 -19.84 41.22 -7.20
CA SER A 229 -19.77 42.03 -8.42
C SER A 229 -18.83 41.48 -9.50
N SER A 230 -18.04 40.42 -9.21
CA SER A 230 -17.07 39.87 -10.17
C SER A 230 -17.25 38.37 -10.40
N SER A 231 -16.79 37.89 -11.57
CA SER A 231 -16.64 36.47 -11.90
C SER A 231 -15.28 35.92 -11.45
N GLU A 232 -14.78 36.37 -10.30
CA GLU A 232 -13.45 35.99 -9.80
C GLU A 232 -13.56 35.20 -8.50
N VAL A 233 -12.83 34.08 -8.44
CA VAL A 233 -12.67 33.29 -7.22
C VAL A 233 -11.38 33.71 -6.54
N LYS A 234 -11.49 34.08 -5.28
CA LYS A 234 -10.39 34.55 -4.44
C LYS A 234 -10.06 33.48 -3.41
N VAL A 235 -8.84 33.01 -3.41
CA VAL A 235 -8.32 31.93 -2.55
C VAL A 235 -7.37 32.56 -1.54
N VAL A 236 -7.65 32.41 -0.26
CA VAL A 236 -6.90 32.98 0.86
C VAL A 236 -6.02 31.90 1.47
N MET A 237 -4.72 32.17 1.56
CA MET A 237 -3.71 31.21 2.01
C MET A 237 -2.59 31.88 2.81
N GLU A 238 -1.77 31.05 3.43
CA GLU A 238 -0.56 31.46 4.14
C GLU A 238 0.40 32.26 3.23
N LEU A 239 0.85 33.41 3.73
CA LEU A 239 1.92 34.17 3.09
C LEU A 239 3.28 33.51 3.39
N CYS A 240 4.04 33.20 2.33
CA CYS A 240 5.45 32.81 2.45
C CYS A 240 6.34 33.99 2.07
N GLU A 241 6.92 34.67 3.05
CA GLU A 241 7.64 35.93 2.84
C GLU A 241 8.95 35.75 2.06
N GLY A 242 9.53 34.54 2.10
CA GLY A 242 10.70 34.18 1.30
C GLY A 242 10.38 33.98 -0.19
N ARG A 243 9.10 34.10 -0.59
CA ARG A 243 8.57 33.97 -1.95
C ARG A 243 8.92 32.63 -2.60
N SER A 244 8.74 32.54 -3.92
CA SER A 244 9.00 31.33 -4.69
C SER A 244 10.49 31.06 -4.86
N LEU A 245 10.83 29.79 -5.07
CA LEU A 245 12.19 29.33 -5.30
C LEU A 245 12.76 29.93 -6.60
N GLU A 246 11.91 30.24 -7.57
CA GLU A 246 12.26 31.03 -8.76
C GLU A 246 12.78 32.44 -8.37
N ALA A 247 12.02 33.17 -7.54
CA ALA A 247 12.42 34.50 -7.06
C ALA A 247 13.69 34.45 -6.21
N VAL A 248 13.83 33.42 -5.37
CA VAL A 248 15.05 33.15 -4.60
C VAL A 248 16.25 32.90 -5.51
N GLY A 249 16.11 32.03 -6.51
CA GLY A 249 17.14 31.74 -7.50
C GLY A 249 17.57 32.99 -8.29
N GLU A 250 16.60 33.80 -8.73
CA GLU A 250 16.89 35.06 -9.42
C GLU A 250 17.65 36.05 -8.53
N ARG A 251 17.26 36.16 -7.25
CA ARG A 251 17.93 37.03 -6.28
C ARG A 251 19.36 36.59 -6.01
N ILE A 252 19.59 35.28 -5.86
CA ILE A 252 20.92 34.69 -5.68
C ILE A 252 21.79 34.95 -6.92
N LYS A 253 21.23 34.77 -8.12
CA LYS A 253 21.91 35.05 -9.39
C LYS A 253 22.31 36.52 -9.53
N ARG A 254 21.43 37.47 -9.18
CA ARG A 254 21.75 38.91 -9.18
C ARG A 254 22.90 39.26 -8.23
N ARG A 255 23.04 38.52 -7.13
CA ARG A 255 24.16 38.67 -6.18
C ARG A 255 25.42 37.88 -6.58
N LYS A 256 25.42 37.25 -7.76
CA LYS A 256 26.50 36.34 -8.23
C LYS A 256 26.77 35.19 -7.25
N GLY A 257 25.76 34.79 -6.49
CA GLY A 257 25.83 33.66 -5.56
C GLY A 257 25.39 32.36 -6.20
N ARG A 258 25.54 31.26 -5.45
CA ARG A 258 25.08 29.92 -5.81
C ARG A 258 24.51 29.22 -4.59
N VAL A 259 23.50 28.38 -4.77
CA VAL A 259 22.95 27.57 -3.67
C VAL A 259 23.92 26.45 -3.33
N GLY A 260 24.38 26.42 -2.08
CA GLY A 260 25.24 25.35 -1.59
C GLY A 260 24.49 24.03 -1.39
N GLU A 261 25.21 22.92 -1.51
CA GLU A 261 24.66 21.56 -1.43
C GLU A 261 23.82 21.31 -0.17
N LYS A 262 24.25 21.82 0.99
CA LYS A 262 23.53 21.66 2.26
C LYS A 262 22.15 22.33 2.24
N VAL A 263 22.07 23.53 1.66
CA VAL A 263 20.80 24.25 1.50
C VAL A 263 19.93 23.52 0.48
N ALA A 264 20.50 23.12 -0.66
CA ALA A 264 19.79 22.36 -1.69
C ALA A 264 19.20 21.06 -1.14
N GLY A 265 19.90 20.35 -0.26
CA GLY A 265 19.39 19.14 0.38
C GLY A 265 18.22 19.41 1.32
N ARG A 266 18.22 20.52 2.07
CA ARG A 266 17.07 20.93 2.91
C ARG A 266 15.87 21.37 2.08
N LEU A 267 16.12 22.01 0.94
CA LEU A 267 15.08 22.33 -0.04
C LEU A 267 14.45 21.07 -0.62
N ALA A 268 15.27 20.12 -1.08
CA ALA A 268 14.84 18.84 -1.60
C ALA A 268 14.06 18.03 -0.56
N GLU A 269 14.53 17.98 0.69
CA GLU A 269 13.84 17.33 1.81
C GLU A 269 12.43 17.90 2.00
N GLY A 270 12.28 19.23 2.10
CA GLY A 270 10.99 19.86 2.32
C GLY A 270 10.00 19.61 1.18
N VAL A 271 10.48 19.67 -0.08
CA VAL A 271 9.67 19.31 -1.26
C VAL A 271 9.22 17.85 -1.18
N LEU A 272 10.15 16.93 -0.88
CA LEU A 272 9.86 15.51 -0.80
C LEU A 272 8.93 15.14 0.37
N GLN A 273 9.03 15.83 1.51
CA GLN A 273 8.10 15.67 2.63
C GLN A 273 6.68 16.09 2.23
N GLY A 274 6.53 17.22 1.55
CA GLY A 274 5.23 17.65 1.00
C GLY A 274 4.66 16.65 -0.01
N LEU A 275 5.49 16.18 -0.95
CA LEU A 275 5.08 15.18 -1.95
C LEU A 275 4.76 13.81 -1.33
N ALA A 276 5.49 13.38 -0.30
CA ALA A 276 5.21 12.15 0.43
C ALA A 276 3.87 12.23 1.18
N TYR A 277 3.54 13.39 1.76
CA TYR A 277 2.23 13.63 2.36
C TYR A 277 1.10 13.57 1.32
N LEU A 278 1.27 14.26 0.17
CA LEU A 278 0.27 14.20 -0.91
C LEU A 278 0.10 12.76 -1.42
N HIS A 279 1.19 12.01 -1.55
CA HIS A 279 1.14 10.59 -1.92
C HIS A 279 0.31 9.76 -0.94
N ALA A 280 0.51 9.96 0.36
CA ALA A 280 -0.26 9.27 1.41
C ALA A 280 -1.75 9.61 1.39
N LYS A 281 -2.13 10.77 0.83
CA LYS A 281 -3.51 11.18 0.58
C LYS A 281 -4.02 10.80 -0.82
N HIS A 282 -3.26 10.03 -1.61
CA HIS A 282 -3.55 9.66 -3.00
C HIS A 282 -3.71 10.87 -3.95
N LEU A 283 -3.01 11.96 -3.66
CA LEU A 283 -3.00 13.18 -4.47
C LEU A 283 -1.67 13.33 -5.21
N ILE A 284 -1.72 13.82 -6.45
CA ILE A 284 -0.55 14.23 -7.23
C ILE A 284 -0.59 15.75 -7.37
N HIS A 285 0.56 16.40 -7.20
CA HIS A 285 0.67 17.85 -7.31
C HIS A 285 0.49 18.33 -8.75
N ARG A 286 1.12 17.65 -9.73
CA ARG A 286 1.02 17.89 -11.18
C ARG A 286 1.63 19.21 -11.68
N ASP A 287 2.26 20.01 -10.84
CA ASP A 287 2.84 21.30 -11.26
C ASP A 287 4.02 21.69 -10.36
N ILE A 288 4.89 20.73 -10.05
CA ILE A 288 6.11 21.02 -9.31
C ILE A 288 7.08 21.77 -10.22
N LYS A 289 7.45 22.98 -9.82
CA LYS A 289 8.43 23.85 -10.47
C LYS A 289 8.89 24.93 -9.48
N PRO A 290 10.00 25.63 -9.73
CA PRO A 290 10.50 26.64 -8.80
C PRO A 290 9.51 27.75 -8.43
N SER A 291 8.57 28.13 -9.32
CA SER A 291 7.55 29.13 -9.02
C SER A 291 6.45 28.64 -8.04
N ASN A 292 6.27 27.33 -7.89
CA ASN A 292 5.28 26.71 -6.99
C ASN A 292 5.90 26.11 -5.70
N ILE A 293 7.20 26.34 -5.48
CA ILE A 293 7.89 25.98 -4.24
C ILE A 293 8.20 27.27 -3.50
N LEU A 294 7.55 27.51 -2.37
CA LEU A 294 7.70 28.72 -1.56
C LEU A 294 8.60 28.48 -0.35
N ILE A 295 9.12 29.57 0.22
CA ILE A 295 9.91 29.53 1.46
C ILE A 295 9.33 30.55 2.45
N SER A 296 9.06 30.13 3.68
CA SER A 296 8.62 31.05 4.74
C SER A 296 9.80 31.86 5.31
N LYS A 297 9.51 32.92 6.07
CA LYS A 297 10.56 33.68 6.78
C LYS A 297 11.41 32.83 7.74
N GLN A 298 10.84 31.76 8.28
CA GLN A 298 11.52 30.80 9.16
C GLN A 298 12.34 29.74 8.38
N GLY A 299 12.38 29.83 7.05
CA GLY A 299 13.11 28.89 6.21
C GLY A 299 12.38 27.55 5.98
N ILE A 300 11.06 27.51 6.19
CA ILE A 300 10.24 26.31 5.93
C ILE A 300 9.86 26.30 4.45
N VAL A 301 10.12 25.17 3.79
CA VAL A 301 9.76 24.95 2.38
C VAL A 301 8.31 24.54 2.29
N LYS A 302 7.52 25.19 1.43
CA LYS A 302 6.08 24.94 1.28
C LYS A 302 5.70 24.80 -0.19
N LEU A 303 4.98 23.73 -0.52
CA LEU A 303 4.38 23.53 -1.84
C LEU A 303 3.06 24.31 -1.93
N CYS A 304 2.88 25.05 -3.01
CA CYS A 304 1.64 25.78 -3.31
C CYS A 304 1.08 25.38 -4.68
N ASP A 305 -0.15 25.81 -4.98
CA ASP A 305 -0.78 25.59 -6.29
C ASP A 305 -0.89 24.12 -6.73
N PHE A 306 -1.08 23.20 -5.78
CA PHE A 306 -1.37 21.81 -6.10
C PHE A 306 -2.78 21.68 -6.69
N GLY A 307 -2.85 21.20 -7.94
CA GLY A 307 -4.10 20.79 -8.57
C GLY A 307 -5.15 21.87 -8.79
N VAL A 308 -4.84 23.15 -9.06
CA VAL A 308 -5.85 24.19 -9.41
C VAL A 308 -5.72 24.75 -10.85
N SER A 309 -4.63 24.46 -11.57
CA SER A 309 -4.34 25.14 -12.85
C SER A 309 -3.94 24.24 -14.02
N GLY A 310 -3.40 23.05 -13.74
CA GLY A 310 -2.79 22.22 -14.80
C GLY A 310 -3.77 21.61 -15.81
N GLU A 311 -5.04 21.40 -15.43
CA GLU A 311 -6.07 20.82 -16.32
C GLU A 311 -7.24 21.78 -16.63
N LEU A 312 -7.48 22.82 -15.80
CA LEU A 312 -8.58 23.77 -16.02
C LEU A 312 -8.37 24.67 -17.24
N VAL A 313 -7.13 24.88 -17.66
CA VAL A 313 -6.79 25.66 -18.86
C VAL A 313 -6.59 24.69 -20.03
N LYS A 314 -7.69 24.07 -20.49
CA LYS A 314 -7.78 23.52 -21.86
C LYS A 314 -8.14 24.62 -22.87
N SER A 315 -7.71 25.86 -22.64
CA SER A 315 -7.71 26.90 -23.66
C SER A 315 -6.34 26.96 -24.34
N GLN A 316 -6.45 27.00 -25.67
CA GLN A 316 -5.47 26.96 -26.74
C GLN A 316 -4.04 27.45 -26.44
N ALA A 317 -3.10 26.65 -26.96
CA ALA A 317 -1.78 26.95 -27.54
C ALA A 317 -0.73 27.76 -26.75
N ASP A 318 -1.06 28.76 -25.94
CA ASP A 318 -0.05 29.64 -25.33
C ASP A 318 0.50 29.11 -23.98
N THR A 319 -0.29 28.33 -23.25
CA THR A 319 0.05 27.83 -21.91
C THR A 319 0.92 26.56 -21.90
N TYR A 320 0.99 25.84 -23.02
CA TYR A 320 1.71 24.56 -23.14
C TYR A 320 3.24 24.73 -23.20
N THR A 321 3.75 25.96 -23.18
CA THR A 321 5.13 26.28 -23.54
C THR A 321 6.06 26.45 -22.34
N GLY A 322 5.60 27.07 -21.23
CA GLY A 322 6.45 27.39 -20.07
C GLY A 322 6.49 26.36 -18.94
N THR A 323 5.41 25.60 -18.73
CA THR A 323 5.33 24.59 -17.63
C THR A 323 5.69 23.17 -18.11
N ALA A 324 5.54 22.89 -19.41
CA ALA A 324 5.79 21.56 -19.97
C ALA A 324 7.24 21.07 -19.82
N CYS A 325 8.19 21.99 -19.68
CA CYS A 325 9.60 21.66 -19.59
C CYS A 325 10.01 20.93 -18.29
N TYR A 326 9.19 21.00 -17.24
CA TYR A 326 9.39 20.24 -15.99
C TYR A 326 8.63 18.90 -15.97
N MET A 327 7.82 18.60 -17.00
CA MET A 327 7.01 17.38 -17.01
C MET A 327 7.87 16.14 -17.24
N ALA A 328 7.49 15.06 -16.57
CA ALA A 328 8.10 13.75 -16.78
C ALA A 328 7.78 13.20 -18.20
N PRO A 329 8.67 12.42 -18.83
CA PRO A 329 8.47 11.89 -20.18
C PRO A 329 7.15 11.12 -20.35
N GLU A 330 6.77 10.32 -19.35
CA GLU A 330 5.52 9.54 -19.39
C GLU A 330 4.27 10.44 -19.43
N ARG A 331 4.34 11.64 -18.87
CA ARG A 331 3.25 12.62 -18.88
C ARG A 331 3.14 13.32 -20.23
N ILE A 332 4.28 13.64 -20.85
CA ILE A 332 4.35 14.24 -22.20
C ILE A 332 3.79 13.26 -23.24
N GLN A 333 4.09 11.95 -23.09
CA GLN A 333 3.62 10.89 -23.98
C GLN A 333 2.14 10.53 -23.79
N GLY A 334 1.47 11.09 -22.78
CA GLY A 334 0.08 10.78 -22.49
C GLY A 334 -0.15 9.38 -21.91
N HIS A 335 0.88 8.76 -21.33
CA HIS A 335 0.74 7.50 -20.59
C HIS A 335 0.07 7.74 -19.22
N GLU A 336 -0.25 6.65 -18.51
CA GLU A 336 -0.61 6.76 -17.10
C GLU A 336 0.62 7.21 -16.30
N TYR A 337 0.45 8.26 -15.50
CA TYR A 337 1.50 8.81 -14.66
C TYR A 337 1.07 8.70 -13.20
N SER A 338 2.05 8.57 -12.30
CA SER A 338 1.85 8.45 -10.85
C SER A 338 2.56 9.58 -10.12
N ILE A 339 2.55 9.59 -8.78
CA ILE A 339 3.29 10.55 -7.96
C ILE A 339 4.80 10.64 -8.31
N ARG A 340 5.34 9.59 -8.94
CA ARG A 340 6.73 9.55 -9.41
C ARG A 340 7.01 10.58 -10.52
N ALA A 341 5.98 11.08 -11.20
CA ALA A 341 6.12 12.21 -12.11
C ALA A 341 6.51 13.51 -11.36
N ASP A 342 5.99 13.74 -10.15
CA ASP A 342 6.36 14.91 -9.35
C ASP A 342 7.81 14.82 -8.83
N VAL A 343 8.35 13.60 -8.65
CA VAL A 343 9.78 13.39 -8.29
C VAL A 343 10.70 13.85 -9.42
N TRP A 344 10.33 13.59 -10.68
CA TRP A 344 11.08 14.09 -11.84
C TRP A 344 11.10 15.61 -11.86
N SER A 345 9.94 16.23 -11.71
CA SER A 345 9.79 17.69 -11.70
C SER A 345 10.55 18.33 -10.52
N ALA A 346 10.56 17.70 -9.35
CA ALA A 346 11.37 18.11 -8.21
C ALA A 346 12.88 18.01 -8.53
N GLY A 347 13.31 16.92 -9.16
CA GLY A 347 14.69 16.74 -9.61
C GLY A 347 15.17 17.84 -10.55
N LEU A 348 14.36 18.21 -11.54
CA LEU A 348 14.65 19.34 -12.45
C LEU A 348 14.69 20.68 -11.70
N SER A 349 13.76 20.92 -10.78
CA SER A 349 13.70 22.16 -10.00
C SER A 349 14.95 22.35 -9.12
N ILE A 350 15.41 21.28 -8.46
CA ILE A 350 16.63 21.31 -7.65
C ILE A 350 17.86 21.48 -8.54
N LEU A 351 17.90 20.78 -9.68
CA LEU A 351 19.02 20.88 -10.65
C LEU A 351 19.17 22.30 -11.19
N GLU A 352 18.09 22.94 -11.62
CA GLU A 352 18.11 24.32 -12.10
C GLU A 352 18.61 25.29 -11.03
N LEU A 353 18.10 25.15 -9.80
CA LEU A 353 18.47 26.03 -8.70
C LEU A 353 19.98 25.98 -8.42
N VAL A 354 20.55 24.77 -8.36
CA VAL A 354 21.97 24.60 -8.04
C VAL A 354 22.86 24.97 -9.22
N GLN A 355 22.35 24.88 -10.45
CA GLN A 355 23.07 25.29 -11.66
C GLN A 355 22.90 26.77 -12.03
N ASN A 356 21.95 27.50 -11.41
CA ASN A 356 21.54 28.86 -11.80
C ASN A 356 21.14 29.00 -13.29
N ARG A 357 20.84 27.88 -13.94
CA ARG A 357 20.41 27.78 -15.33
C ARG A 357 19.49 26.58 -15.49
N PHE A 358 18.47 26.74 -16.32
CA PHE A 358 17.60 25.64 -16.69
C PHE A 358 18.40 24.59 -17.50
N PRO A 359 18.24 23.28 -17.24
CA PRO A 359 19.11 22.25 -17.81
C PRO A 359 18.88 21.97 -19.30
N PHE A 360 17.74 22.39 -19.87
CA PHE A 360 17.45 22.23 -21.30
C PHE A 360 17.69 23.52 -22.09
N PRO A 361 17.97 23.43 -23.42
CA PRO A 361 18.15 24.61 -24.26
C PRO A 361 16.90 25.50 -24.29
N LYS A 362 17.09 26.81 -24.13
CA LYS A 362 15.99 27.80 -24.10
C LYS A 362 15.43 28.13 -25.48
N ASP A 363 16.18 27.83 -26.54
CA ASP A 363 15.86 28.24 -27.91
C ASP A 363 15.05 27.19 -28.67
N LEU A 364 14.70 26.07 -28.03
CA LEU A 364 13.88 25.04 -28.65
C LEU A 364 12.40 25.45 -28.64
N PRO A 365 11.70 25.33 -29.80
CA PRO A 365 10.25 25.40 -29.83
C PRO A 365 9.62 24.40 -28.85
N PRO A 366 8.43 24.69 -28.29
CA PRO A 366 7.79 23.86 -27.26
C PRO A 366 7.64 22.38 -27.64
N ILE A 367 7.32 22.09 -28.90
CA ILE A 367 7.18 20.72 -29.41
C ILE A 367 8.54 20.03 -29.45
N ASP A 368 9.58 20.71 -29.93
CA ASP A 368 10.93 20.17 -30.01
C ASP A 368 11.51 19.94 -28.61
N LEU A 369 11.21 20.81 -27.66
CA LEU A 369 11.57 20.62 -26.26
C LEU A 369 10.87 19.39 -25.65
N MET A 370 9.59 19.17 -25.92
CA MET A 370 8.87 17.97 -25.48
C MET A 370 9.44 16.69 -26.11
N ILE A 371 9.80 16.72 -27.39
CA ILE A 371 10.50 15.61 -28.08
C ILE A 371 11.87 15.38 -27.44
N HIS A 372 12.61 16.46 -27.15
CA HIS A 372 13.93 16.39 -26.54
C HIS A 372 13.86 15.74 -25.15
N ILE A 373 12.93 16.16 -24.28
CA ILE A 373 12.70 15.56 -22.95
C ILE A 373 12.31 14.08 -23.08
N SER A 374 11.56 13.70 -24.11
CA SER A 374 11.08 12.34 -24.29
C SER A 374 12.10 11.37 -24.89
N ARG A 375 13.03 11.85 -25.73
CA ARG A 375 13.92 11.00 -26.54
C ARG A 375 15.41 11.13 -26.24
N SER A 376 15.82 12.21 -25.56
CA SER A 376 17.23 12.46 -25.26
C SER A 376 17.62 11.91 -23.89
N GLU A 377 18.92 11.82 -23.61
CA GLU A 377 19.37 11.48 -22.27
C GLU A 377 18.93 12.55 -21.26
N PRO A 378 18.46 12.16 -20.06
CA PRO A 378 18.13 13.10 -19.01
C PRO A 378 19.34 13.94 -18.60
N PRO A 379 19.14 15.21 -18.23
CA PRO A 379 20.23 16.07 -17.80
C PRO A 379 20.85 15.55 -16.51
N ARG A 380 22.15 15.78 -16.33
CA ARG A 380 22.91 15.36 -15.15
C ARG A 380 23.55 16.56 -14.47
N LEU A 381 23.81 16.42 -13.18
CA LEU A 381 24.59 17.40 -12.44
C LEU A 381 26.08 17.17 -12.72
N GLU A 382 26.68 18.07 -13.49
CA GLU A 382 28.10 18.06 -13.81
C GLU A 382 28.87 19.08 -12.95
N ASP A 383 30.16 18.80 -12.74
CA ASP A 383 31.06 19.77 -12.10
C ASP A 383 31.41 20.88 -13.10
N GLU A 384 31.57 22.09 -12.58
CA GLU A 384 32.02 23.25 -13.34
C GLU A 384 33.41 23.67 -12.85
N PHE A 385 34.16 24.45 -13.65
CA PHE A 385 35.56 24.82 -13.36
C PHE A 385 35.84 25.33 -11.94
N SER A 386 34.84 25.91 -11.25
CA SER A 386 34.96 26.44 -9.88
C SER A 386 34.00 25.78 -8.89
N THR A 387 33.29 24.71 -9.25
CA THR A 387 32.24 24.12 -8.40
C THR A 387 32.19 22.60 -8.58
N HIS A 388 32.46 21.90 -7.47
CA HIS A 388 32.36 20.45 -7.40
C HIS A 388 31.18 20.03 -6.51
N TRP A 389 30.43 19.03 -6.95
CA TRP A 389 29.30 18.47 -6.22
C TRP A 389 29.61 17.07 -5.70
N SER A 390 29.05 16.70 -4.54
CA SER A 390 29.24 15.35 -4.04
C SER A 390 28.60 14.30 -4.97
N ASP A 391 29.21 13.12 -5.04
CA ASP A 391 28.65 12.01 -5.81
C ASP A 391 27.24 11.63 -5.35
N ALA A 392 26.95 11.80 -4.06
CA ALA A 392 25.62 11.57 -3.51
C ALA A 392 24.59 12.56 -4.08
N MET A 393 24.94 13.83 -4.26
CA MET A 393 24.05 14.82 -4.87
C MET A 393 23.84 14.54 -6.37
N LYS A 394 24.92 14.17 -7.07
CA LYS A 394 24.84 13.78 -8.50
C LYS A 394 23.95 12.55 -8.68
N ASP A 395 24.07 11.57 -7.81
CA ASP A 395 23.23 10.36 -7.80
C ASP A 395 21.76 10.68 -7.50
N PHE A 396 21.49 11.57 -6.54
CA PHE A 396 20.12 12.03 -6.24
C PHE A 396 19.43 12.62 -7.48
N VAL A 397 20.13 13.50 -8.22
CA VAL A 397 19.60 14.10 -9.47
C VAL A 397 19.39 13.01 -10.52
N LYS A 398 20.38 12.12 -10.71
CA LYS A 398 20.30 11.02 -11.67
C LYS A 398 19.11 10.10 -11.41
N VAL A 399 18.90 9.69 -10.16
CA VAL A 399 17.81 8.79 -9.76
C VAL A 399 16.45 9.47 -9.89
N SER A 400 16.36 10.76 -9.51
CA SER A 400 15.13 11.57 -9.70
C SER A 400 14.74 11.67 -11.18
N LEU A 401 15.72 11.75 -12.07
CA LEU A 401 15.56 11.88 -13.52
C LEU A 401 15.63 10.52 -14.26
N THR A 402 15.26 9.43 -13.58
CA THR A 402 15.10 8.12 -14.23
C THR A 402 13.92 8.16 -15.20
N VAL A 403 14.14 7.91 -16.49
CA VAL A 403 13.09 7.98 -17.53
C VAL A 403 11.96 6.98 -17.25
N ASN A 404 12.30 5.74 -16.89
CA ASN A 404 11.29 4.71 -16.61
C ASN A 404 10.57 5.00 -15.27
N PRO A 405 9.25 5.31 -15.29
CA PRO A 405 8.51 5.63 -14.08
C PRO A 405 8.40 4.46 -13.10
N THR A 406 8.45 3.21 -13.55
CA THR A 406 8.32 2.03 -12.64
C THR A 406 9.59 1.76 -11.83
N VAL A 407 10.73 2.28 -12.27
CA VAL A 407 12.02 2.19 -11.56
C VAL A 407 12.34 3.48 -10.81
N ARG A 408 11.82 4.64 -11.26
CA ARG A 408 11.97 5.92 -10.55
C ARG A 408 11.41 5.81 -9.13
N PRO A 409 12.16 6.16 -8.07
CA PRO A 409 11.69 6.01 -6.71
C PRO A 409 10.49 6.92 -6.38
N SER A 410 9.70 6.52 -5.38
CA SER A 410 8.63 7.37 -4.84
C SER A 410 9.21 8.48 -3.93
N PRO A 411 8.46 9.55 -3.63
CA PRO A 411 8.93 10.60 -2.73
C PRO A 411 9.42 10.08 -1.36
N LYS A 412 8.73 9.07 -0.80
CA LYS A 412 9.09 8.43 0.49
C LYS A 412 10.44 7.72 0.40
N VAL A 413 10.73 7.05 -0.71
CA VAL A 413 12.03 6.40 -0.94
C VAL A 413 13.12 7.44 -1.20
N MET A 414 12.81 8.54 -1.91
CA MET A 414 13.78 9.63 -2.10
C MET A 414 14.21 10.30 -0.79
N LEU A 415 13.35 10.32 0.24
CA LEU A 415 13.70 10.83 1.58
C LEU A 415 14.78 9.98 2.29
N THR A 416 14.91 8.69 1.95
CA THR A 416 15.96 7.82 2.51
C THR A 416 17.24 7.84 1.68
N HIS A 417 17.29 8.64 0.61
CA HIS A 417 18.46 8.74 -0.25
C HIS A 417 19.70 9.20 0.54
N PRO A 418 20.89 8.60 0.32
CA PRO A 418 22.10 8.89 1.10
C PRO A 418 22.46 10.37 1.18
N TRP A 419 22.22 11.14 0.12
CA TRP A 419 22.42 12.58 0.10
C TRP A 419 21.51 13.33 1.09
N ILE A 420 20.21 13.04 1.10
CA ILE A 420 19.23 13.67 1.98
C ILE A 420 19.56 13.32 3.44
N VAL A 421 19.73 12.03 3.74
CA VAL A 421 20.07 11.56 5.10
C VAL A 421 21.37 12.18 5.60
N ARG A 422 22.36 12.37 4.73
CA ARG A 422 23.63 13.02 5.08
C ARG A 422 23.43 14.51 5.37
N VAL A 423 22.67 15.23 4.55
CA VAL A 423 22.41 16.66 4.76
C VAL A 423 21.64 16.90 6.07
N MET A 424 20.68 16.02 6.41
CA MET A 424 19.89 16.11 7.64
C MET A 424 20.73 15.98 8.93
N LYS A 425 21.95 15.42 8.87
CA LYS A 425 22.88 15.39 10.02
C LYS A 425 23.49 16.75 10.34
N TYR A 426 23.48 17.68 9.39
CA TYR A 426 24.02 19.01 9.57
C TYR A 426 22.92 19.99 9.98
N LYS A 427 23.21 20.81 10.99
CA LYS A 427 22.37 21.98 11.29
C LYS A 427 22.59 23.02 10.19
N VAL A 428 21.56 23.26 9.37
CA VAL A 428 21.52 24.31 8.36
C VAL A 428 20.48 25.33 8.79
N ASP A 429 20.91 26.56 9.03
CA ASP A 429 20.03 27.66 9.42
C ASP A 429 19.36 28.25 8.17
N MET A 430 18.21 27.67 7.81
CA MET A 430 17.44 28.10 6.64
C MET A 430 16.81 29.49 6.83
N ALA A 431 16.50 29.88 8.07
CA ALA A 431 15.95 31.19 8.40
C ALA A 431 17.00 32.29 8.21
N GLN A 432 18.23 32.05 8.67
CA GLN A 432 19.35 32.94 8.40
C GLN A 432 19.65 33.01 6.90
N TRP A 433 19.73 31.86 6.22
CA TRP A 433 20.01 31.82 4.79
C TRP A 433 18.98 32.62 3.97
N ILE A 434 17.67 32.44 4.22
CA ILE A 434 16.66 33.19 3.48
C ILE A 434 16.70 34.69 3.85
N SER A 435 16.98 35.03 5.10
CA SER A 435 17.18 36.41 5.54
C SER A 435 18.35 37.08 4.82
N GLU A 436 19.46 36.37 4.63
CA GLU A 436 20.62 36.85 3.86
C GLU A 436 20.23 37.08 2.39
N VAL A 437 19.51 36.16 1.77
CA VAL A 437 19.03 36.29 0.37
C VAL A 437 18.18 37.54 0.17
N TRP A 438 17.31 37.86 1.13
CA TRP A 438 16.43 39.03 1.06
C TRP A 438 17.03 40.31 1.64
N GLY A 439 18.08 40.20 2.46
CA GLY A 439 18.67 41.33 3.19
C GLY A 439 17.83 41.79 4.37
N TRP A 440 17.12 40.88 5.03
CA TRP A 440 16.36 41.19 6.24
C TRP A 440 17.30 41.31 7.44
N ASN A 441 17.02 42.26 8.34
CA ASN A 441 17.79 42.40 9.59
C ASN A 441 17.72 41.10 10.38
N ALA A 442 18.88 40.58 10.81
CA ALA A 442 19.00 39.30 11.49
C ALA A 442 18.04 39.22 12.70
N THR A 443 17.09 38.30 12.66
CA THR A 443 16.25 37.95 13.81
C THR A 443 17.17 37.37 14.88
N LYS A 444 17.39 38.11 15.98
CA LYS A 444 18.15 37.59 17.13
C LYS A 444 17.45 36.31 17.64
N PRO A 445 18.20 35.23 17.93
CA PRO A 445 17.65 34.10 18.68
C PRO A 445 17.08 34.60 20.01
N LEU A 446 15.89 34.14 20.40
CA LEU A 446 15.27 34.43 21.69
C LEU A 446 16.27 34.13 22.83
N GLN A 447 16.78 35.19 23.48
CA GLN A 447 17.62 35.09 24.68
C GLN A 447 16.72 34.95 25.90
N ILE A 448 16.81 33.81 26.59
CA ILE A 448 16.32 33.67 27.96
C ILE A 448 17.34 34.33 28.88
N SER A 449 16.90 35.30 29.68
CA SER A 449 17.71 36.08 30.61
C SER A 449 18.37 35.20 31.69
N LYS A 450 19.67 35.44 31.92
CA LYS A 450 20.43 34.86 33.04
C LYS A 450 20.39 35.82 34.22
N GLU A 451 20.02 35.31 35.39
CA GLU A 451 20.43 35.89 36.68
C GLU A 451 21.53 35.05 37.34
N ASN A 452 22.41 35.76 38.02
CA ASN A 452 23.70 35.34 38.58
C ASN A 452 23.58 34.54 39.88
N SER A 453 24.39 33.50 40.04
CA SER A 453 25.43 33.42 41.10
C SER A 453 26.24 32.13 40.96
N GLY A 454 27.57 32.27 41.03
CA GLY A 454 28.52 31.27 40.55
C GLY A 454 29.04 30.27 41.58
N ARG A 455 29.64 29.18 41.07
CA ARG A 455 30.90 28.60 41.57
C ARG A 455 31.45 27.55 40.59
N ASN A 456 32.74 27.72 40.29
CA ASN A 456 33.76 26.88 39.67
C ASN A 456 33.39 25.77 38.66
N VAL A 457 33.97 25.97 37.48
CA VAL A 457 34.04 25.07 36.33
C VAL A 457 35.03 23.93 36.61
N ASN A 458 34.57 22.69 36.42
CA ASN A 458 35.43 21.60 36.00
C ASN A 458 34.84 20.97 34.73
N THR A 459 35.69 20.82 33.72
CA THR A 459 35.36 20.62 32.32
C THR A 459 34.82 19.22 32.00
N ARG A 460 33.57 19.15 31.53
CA ARG A 460 33.05 18.12 30.60
C ARG A 460 31.81 18.69 29.90
N SER A 461 31.97 19.12 28.65
CA SER A 461 30.91 19.75 27.84
C SER A 461 29.83 18.73 27.48
N SER A 462 28.70 18.82 28.17
CA SER A 462 27.46 18.11 27.86
C SER A 462 26.76 18.74 26.64
N LEU A 463 26.32 17.90 25.72
CA LEU A 463 25.48 18.29 24.60
C LEU A 463 24.11 18.85 25.09
N PRO A 464 23.50 19.82 24.40
CA PRO A 464 22.19 20.36 24.77
C PRO A 464 21.10 19.28 24.71
N ALA A 465 20.03 19.45 25.49
CA ALA A 465 19.00 18.41 25.76
C ALA A 465 18.30 17.80 24.53
N TRP A 466 18.40 18.45 23.35
CA TRP A 466 17.89 17.96 22.07
C TRP A 466 18.91 17.13 21.26
N PHE A 467 20.12 16.92 21.79
CA PHE A 467 21.22 16.18 21.15
C PHE A 467 21.67 14.94 21.96
N ARG A 468 20.97 14.55 23.03
CA ARG A 468 21.18 13.24 23.65
C ARG A 468 20.55 12.16 22.77
N PRO A 469 21.19 10.99 22.54
CA PRO A 469 20.47 9.84 22.02
C PRO A 469 19.31 9.60 22.99
N ARG A 470 18.07 9.78 22.53
CA ARG A 470 16.92 9.36 23.33
C ARG A 470 17.04 7.85 23.46
N ALA A 471 17.42 7.37 24.64
CA ALA A 471 16.72 6.23 25.18
C ALA A 471 15.24 6.61 25.09
N ILE A 472 14.49 5.87 24.27
CA ILE A 472 13.06 6.05 24.13
C ILE A 472 12.48 5.68 25.50
N HIS A 473 12.26 6.67 26.36
CA HIS A 473 11.28 6.51 27.42
C HIS A 473 9.93 6.47 26.70
N ILE A 474 9.50 5.25 26.37
CA ILE A 474 8.14 4.97 25.94
C ILE A 474 7.25 5.47 27.09
N ALA A 475 6.31 6.37 26.80
CA ALA A 475 5.28 6.67 27.77
C ALA A 475 4.50 5.35 27.98
N LEU A 476 4.64 4.75 29.17
CA LEU A 476 4.05 3.45 29.54
C LEU A 476 2.56 3.35 29.21
N GLU A 477 1.87 4.49 29.19
CA GLU A 477 0.43 4.62 28.89
C GLU A 477 0.02 4.04 27.51
N PHE A 478 0.93 4.00 26.54
CA PHE A 478 0.64 3.52 25.17
C PHE A 478 1.48 2.32 24.72
N ALA A 479 2.34 1.81 25.60
CA ALA A 479 3.23 0.69 25.30
C ALA A 479 2.44 -0.62 25.19
N VAL A 480 2.41 -1.25 24.02
CA VAL A 480 1.74 -2.54 23.82
C VAL A 480 2.79 -3.62 23.56
N ILE A 481 2.74 -4.72 24.31
CA ILE A 481 3.65 -5.85 24.08
C ILE A 481 2.97 -6.82 23.11
N VAL A 482 3.61 -7.09 21.99
CA VAL A 482 3.19 -8.13 21.05
C VAL A 482 4.16 -9.31 21.18
N VAL A 483 3.67 -10.45 21.64
CA VAL A 483 4.51 -11.65 21.83
C VAL A 483 4.33 -12.56 20.61
N GLY A 484 5.40 -12.77 19.86
CA GLY A 484 5.44 -13.49 18.60
C GLY A 484 5.54 -12.55 17.40
N ALA A 485 6.56 -12.75 16.57
CA ALA A 485 6.75 -12.10 15.28
C ALA A 485 6.39 -13.04 14.12
N GLY A 486 5.49 -14.01 14.32
CA GLY A 486 4.96 -14.88 13.26
C GLY A 486 4.10 -14.13 12.22
N ILE A 487 3.15 -14.79 11.56
CA ILE A 487 2.37 -14.15 10.49
C ILE A 487 1.47 -13.00 11.01
N ALA A 488 0.91 -13.14 12.21
CA ALA A 488 -0.02 -12.15 12.76
C ALA A 488 0.66 -10.96 13.46
N GLY A 489 1.71 -11.22 14.26
CA GLY A 489 2.31 -10.23 15.17
C GLY A 489 2.78 -8.93 14.50
N PRO A 490 3.59 -8.97 13.42
CA PRO A 490 4.02 -7.79 12.69
C PRO A 490 2.87 -6.99 12.10
N ILE A 491 1.84 -7.67 11.57
CA ILE A 491 0.64 -7.00 11.02
C ILE A 491 -0.16 -6.33 12.13
N LEU A 492 -0.38 -7.01 13.25
CA LEU A 492 -1.05 -6.43 14.42
C LEU A 492 -0.32 -5.17 14.90
N ALA A 493 1.01 -5.25 15.02
CA ALA A 493 1.81 -4.12 15.45
C ALA A 493 1.70 -2.94 14.48
N ILE A 494 1.66 -3.16 13.16
CA ILE A 494 1.40 -2.08 12.19
C ILE A 494 0.02 -1.44 12.46
N PHE A 495 -1.03 -2.25 12.64
CA PHE A 495 -2.37 -1.73 12.89
C PHE A 495 -2.48 -0.95 14.20
N LEU A 496 -1.80 -1.40 15.26
CA LEU A 496 -1.69 -0.70 16.54
C LEU A 496 -0.94 0.63 16.39
N LYS A 497 0.19 0.62 15.67
CA LYS A 497 1.01 1.82 15.39
C LYS A 497 0.24 2.86 14.59
N LEU A 498 -0.51 2.45 13.56
CA LEU A 498 -1.39 3.33 12.78
C LEU A 498 -2.51 3.96 13.62
N ARG A 499 -2.84 3.36 14.76
CA ARG A 499 -3.86 3.85 15.71
C ARG A 499 -3.28 4.64 16.89
N GLY A 500 -1.98 4.89 16.90
CA GLY A 500 -1.31 5.72 17.92
C GLY A 500 -0.85 4.95 19.17
N TYR A 501 -0.87 3.62 19.15
CA TYR A 501 -0.18 2.82 20.16
C TYR A 501 1.31 2.69 19.83
N GLU A 502 2.11 2.32 20.83
CA GLU A 502 3.54 2.06 20.71
C GLU A 502 3.82 0.56 20.92
N PRO A 503 3.61 -0.28 19.89
CA PRO A 503 3.84 -1.71 19.99
C PRO A 503 5.32 -2.05 19.93
N VAL A 504 5.74 -3.02 20.74
CA VAL A 504 7.06 -3.66 20.70
C VAL A 504 6.85 -5.16 20.55
N ILE A 505 7.49 -5.75 19.53
CA ILE A 505 7.39 -7.18 19.25
C ILE A 505 8.52 -7.93 19.94
N PHE A 506 8.19 -9.04 20.61
CA PHE A 506 9.16 -9.97 21.21
C PHE A 506 8.98 -11.36 20.60
N GLU A 507 10.03 -11.91 20.01
CA GLU A 507 10.01 -13.20 19.30
C GLU A 507 11.02 -14.16 19.90
N ARG A 508 10.66 -15.43 20.06
CA ARG A 508 11.53 -16.48 20.62
C ARG A 508 12.69 -16.85 19.71
N LEU A 509 12.51 -16.78 18.40
CA LEU A 509 13.57 -17.05 17.42
C LEU A 509 14.59 -15.91 17.37
N ASP A 510 15.82 -16.21 16.93
CA ASP A 510 16.89 -15.22 16.75
C ASP A 510 16.79 -14.42 15.43
N GLY A 511 15.74 -14.66 14.63
CA GLY A 511 15.50 -13.99 13.37
C GLY A 511 14.26 -14.51 12.64
N VAL A 512 14.05 -14.03 11.42
CA VAL A 512 12.95 -14.46 10.54
C VAL A 512 13.05 -15.97 10.28
N GLU A 513 11.91 -16.65 10.36
CA GLU A 513 11.82 -18.10 10.24
C GLU A 513 12.32 -18.56 8.86
N GLN A 514 13.26 -19.50 8.83
CA GLN A 514 13.80 -20.07 7.59
C GLN A 514 13.08 -21.37 7.19
N ALA A 515 12.21 -21.88 8.06
CA ALA A 515 11.40 -23.07 7.87
C ALA A 515 9.96 -22.69 7.48
N GLY A 516 9.36 -23.52 6.65
CA GLY A 516 8.05 -23.26 6.06
C GLY A 516 8.00 -23.66 4.59
N LEU A 517 6.78 -23.91 4.13
CA LEU A 517 6.45 -24.21 2.75
C LEU A 517 5.78 -22.96 2.13
N SER A 518 4.46 -22.94 2.15
CA SER A 518 3.66 -21.92 1.48
C SER A 518 2.31 -21.76 2.17
N MET A 519 1.57 -20.75 1.73
CA MET A 519 0.20 -20.51 2.16
C MET A 519 -0.56 -19.75 1.07
N ILE A 520 -1.88 -19.76 1.15
CA ILE A 520 -2.75 -18.97 0.27
C ILE A 520 -3.38 -17.84 1.08
N LEU A 521 -3.10 -16.60 0.65
CA LEU A 521 -3.80 -15.41 1.11
C LEU A 521 -5.13 -15.31 0.35
N GLN A 522 -6.22 -15.30 1.07
CA GLN A 522 -7.58 -15.31 0.53
C GLN A 522 -8.20 -13.91 0.55
N PRO A 523 -9.33 -13.67 -0.15
CA PRO A 523 -9.89 -12.33 -0.28
C PRO A 523 -10.19 -11.63 1.05
N ASN A 524 -10.62 -12.37 2.07
CA ASN A 524 -10.84 -11.87 3.43
C ASN A 524 -9.52 -11.37 4.06
N GLY A 525 -8.47 -12.18 4.04
CA GLY A 525 -7.16 -11.80 4.56
C GLY A 525 -6.52 -10.64 3.77
N LEU A 526 -6.54 -10.71 2.44
CA LEU A 526 -6.00 -9.67 1.55
C LEU A 526 -6.72 -8.33 1.73
N ARG A 527 -8.03 -8.34 2.01
CA ARG A 527 -8.79 -7.14 2.32
C ARG A 527 -8.29 -6.47 3.60
N VAL A 528 -7.99 -7.24 4.65
CA VAL A 528 -7.38 -6.67 5.86
C VAL A 528 -6.01 -6.10 5.54
N LEU A 529 -5.15 -6.88 4.90
CA LEU A 529 -3.79 -6.46 4.53
C LEU A 529 -3.77 -5.23 3.62
N SER A 530 -4.79 -5.04 2.78
CA SER A 530 -4.94 -3.86 1.91
C SER A 530 -5.15 -2.55 2.66
N GLN A 531 -5.55 -2.60 3.94
CA GLN A 531 -5.65 -1.42 4.79
C GLN A 531 -4.28 -0.85 5.15
N ILE A 532 -3.21 -1.65 5.01
CA ILE A 532 -1.83 -1.15 5.08
C ILE A 532 -1.47 -0.61 3.69
N PRO A 533 -1.32 0.72 3.52
CA PRO A 533 -1.24 1.32 2.18
C PRO A 533 -0.07 0.78 1.36
N GLY A 534 -0.38 0.19 0.20
CA GLY A 534 0.61 -0.35 -0.74
C GLY A 534 1.30 -1.64 -0.28
N PHE A 535 0.84 -2.26 0.82
CA PHE A 535 1.46 -3.47 1.34
C PHE A 535 1.20 -4.70 0.46
N VAL A 536 -0.04 -4.91 0.02
CA VAL A 536 -0.42 -6.09 -0.78
C VAL A 536 0.41 -6.20 -2.07
N SER A 537 0.74 -5.09 -2.73
CA SER A 537 1.56 -5.09 -3.94
C SER A 537 3.05 -5.40 -3.70
N THR A 538 3.50 -5.41 -2.45
CA THR A 538 4.86 -5.86 -2.08
C THR A 538 4.95 -7.35 -1.79
N ILE A 539 3.82 -8.05 -1.68
CA ILE A 539 3.78 -9.47 -1.33
C ILE A 539 4.18 -10.30 -2.56
N PRO A 540 5.31 -11.02 -2.52
CA PRO A 540 5.68 -11.92 -3.60
C PRO A 540 4.76 -13.14 -3.59
N GLY A 541 4.14 -13.44 -4.73
CA GLY A 541 3.28 -14.60 -4.87
C GLY A 541 2.72 -14.78 -6.27
N LYS A 542 1.95 -15.85 -6.44
CA LYS A 542 1.25 -16.20 -7.68
C LYS A 542 -0.27 -16.14 -7.47
N SER A 543 -0.95 -15.37 -8.31
CA SER A 543 -2.41 -15.34 -8.33
C SER A 543 -2.96 -16.66 -8.83
N ILE A 544 -3.94 -17.20 -8.12
CA ILE A 544 -4.63 -18.45 -8.48
C ILE A 544 -5.82 -18.13 -9.40
N GLU A 545 -5.94 -18.90 -10.47
CA GLU A 545 -6.97 -18.74 -11.50
C GLU A 545 -8.02 -19.85 -11.44
N ARG A 546 -7.60 -21.08 -11.10
CA ARG A 546 -8.46 -22.27 -11.17
C ARG A 546 -8.33 -23.15 -9.93
N MET A 547 -9.39 -23.92 -9.68
CA MET A 547 -9.41 -25.00 -8.70
C MET A 547 -9.77 -26.31 -9.39
N LEU A 548 -8.95 -27.33 -9.18
CA LEU A 548 -9.10 -28.66 -9.76
C LEU A 548 -9.26 -29.69 -8.65
N GLN A 549 -10.24 -30.57 -8.83
CA GLN A 549 -10.49 -31.73 -7.99
C GLN A 549 -10.25 -32.98 -8.86
N TYR A 550 -9.31 -33.82 -8.46
CA TYR A 550 -8.85 -34.96 -9.26
C TYR A 550 -8.87 -36.23 -8.40
N SER A 551 -9.48 -37.28 -8.91
CA SER A 551 -9.43 -38.61 -8.30
C SER A 551 -8.28 -39.42 -8.90
N THR A 552 -7.55 -40.10 -8.03
CA THR A 552 -6.44 -41.00 -8.35
C THR A 552 -6.81 -42.46 -8.11
N LEU A 553 -8.07 -42.74 -7.74
CA LEU A 553 -8.57 -44.09 -7.55
C LEU A 553 -8.78 -44.78 -8.90
N PRO A 554 -8.36 -46.04 -9.07
CA PRO A 554 -8.51 -46.76 -10.34
C PRO A 554 -9.95 -46.82 -10.87
N GLU A 555 -10.94 -46.93 -9.99
CA GLU A 555 -12.37 -47.04 -10.30
C GLU A 555 -13.00 -45.71 -10.77
N ASP A 556 -12.39 -44.57 -10.46
CA ASP A 556 -12.91 -43.23 -10.78
C ASP A 556 -11.75 -42.28 -11.15
N LEU A 557 -10.79 -42.77 -11.95
CA LEU A 557 -9.58 -42.02 -12.29
C LEU A 557 -9.92 -40.84 -13.22
N GLY A 558 -9.69 -39.62 -12.76
CA GLY A 558 -9.91 -38.43 -13.60
C GLY A 558 -10.33 -37.18 -12.84
N VAL A 559 -10.80 -36.19 -13.61
CA VAL A 559 -11.29 -34.91 -13.08
C VAL A 559 -12.68 -35.09 -12.48
N LEU A 560 -12.80 -34.84 -11.18
CA LEU A 560 -14.08 -34.87 -10.45
C LEU A 560 -14.85 -33.56 -10.60
N GLY A 561 -14.12 -32.46 -10.67
CA GLY A 561 -14.68 -31.14 -10.85
C GLY A 561 -13.63 -30.08 -11.02
N GLU A 562 -14.02 -29.02 -11.71
CA GLU A 562 -13.15 -27.90 -12.00
C GLU A 562 -13.93 -26.60 -11.89
N SER A 563 -13.26 -25.55 -11.41
CA SER A 563 -13.86 -24.25 -11.20
C SER A 563 -12.91 -23.11 -11.50
N ASP A 564 -13.43 -22.09 -12.18
CA ASP A 564 -12.79 -20.80 -12.44
C ASP A 564 -13.16 -19.74 -11.37
N ILE A 565 -13.81 -20.15 -10.28
CA ILE A 565 -14.18 -19.26 -9.17
C ILE A 565 -13.00 -18.37 -8.73
N PRO A 566 -11.74 -18.85 -8.56
CA PRO A 566 -10.64 -17.99 -8.13
C PRO A 566 -10.42 -16.79 -9.06
N ASN A 567 -10.56 -16.99 -10.38
CA ASN A 567 -10.44 -15.93 -11.37
C ASN A 567 -11.60 -14.92 -11.31
N ARG A 568 -12.76 -15.33 -10.77
CA ARG A 568 -13.94 -14.46 -10.60
C ARG A 568 -13.95 -13.72 -9.25
N LEU A 569 -13.22 -14.21 -8.24
CA LEU A 569 -13.16 -13.59 -6.90
C LEU A 569 -12.76 -12.11 -6.92
N PRO A 570 -11.77 -11.64 -7.72
CA PRO A 570 -11.43 -10.22 -7.77
C PRO A 570 -12.64 -9.34 -8.10
N SER A 571 -13.43 -9.71 -9.13
CA SER A 571 -14.62 -8.98 -9.56
C SER A 571 -15.72 -8.94 -8.50
N CYS A 572 -15.84 -9.98 -7.67
CA CYS A 572 -16.85 -10.08 -6.62
C CYS A 572 -16.43 -9.40 -5.32
N TYR A 573 -15.15 -9.52 -4.93
CA TYR A 573 -14.69 -9.24 -3.57
C TYR A 573 -13.53 -8.25 -3.47
N GLY A 574 -12.99 -7.74 -4.58
CA GLY A 574 -11.84 -6.84 -4.57
C GLY A 574 -10.51 -7.53 -4.84
N PHE A 575 -10.38 -8.79 -4.38
CA PHE A 575 -9.14 -9.54 -4.35
C PHE A 575 -9.38 -10.98 -4.80
N GLY A 576 -8.38 -11.56 -5.47
CA GLY A 576 -8.33 -12.98 -5.79
C GLY A 576 -7.70 -13.79 -4.66
N MET A 577 -7.19 -14.97 -5.00
CA MET A 577 -6.37 -15.79 -4.11
C MET A 577 -4.90 -15.63 -4.52
N LEU A 578 -4.03 -15.35 -3.55
CA LEU A 578 -2.60 -15.16 -3.78
C LEU A 578 -1.81 -16.22 -3.01
N ALA A 579 -1.19 -17.16 -3.74
CA ALA A 579 -0.32 -18.16 -3.17
C ALA A 579 1.09 -17.59 -2.97
N VAL A 580 1.63 -17.73 -1.76
CA VAL A 580 2.91 -17.14 -1.36
C VAL A 580 3.81 -18.19 -0.72
N GLU A 581 5.13 -18.03 -0.88
CA GLU A 581 6.08 -18.74 -0.03
C GLU A 581 6.03 -18.12 1.39
N ARG A 582 5.81 -18.96 2.40
CA ARG A 582 5.58 -18.48 3.77
C ARG A 582 6.78 -17.69 4.31
N VAL A 583 8.00 -18.16 4.03
CA VAL A 583 9.26 -17.51 4.46
C VAL A 583 9.43 -16.14 3.80
N ALA A 584 9.16 -16.05 2.49
CA ALA A 584 9.25 -14.79 1.76
C ALA A 584 8.22 -13.78 2.27
N PHE A 585 6.98 -14.22 2.47
CA PHE A 585 5.92 -13.38 3.03
C PHE A 585 6.22 -12.94 4.47
N HIS A 586 6.76 -13.84 5.31
CA HIS A 586 7.17 -13.53 6.68
C HIS A 586 8.24 -12.42 6.72
N ARG A 587 9.22 -12.46 5.82
CA ARG A 587 10.22 -11.41 5.70
C ARG A 587 9.58 -10.06 5.34
N VAL A 588 8.69 -10.05 4.35
CA VAL A 588 7.99 -8.83 3.91
C VAL A 588 7.18 -8.20 5.03
N ILE A 589 6.47 -9.00 5.85
CA ILE A 589 5.63 -8.46 6.92
C ILE A 589 6.50 -7.88 8.07
N VAL A 590 7.65 -8.50 8.37
CA VAL A 590 8.60 -8.02 9.38
C VAL A 590 9.29 -6.74 8.91
N ASP A 591 9.76 -6.71 7.65
CA ASP A 591 10.36 -5.53 7.04
C ASP A 591 9.36 -4.37 6.99
N ALA A 592 8.08 -4.66 6.72
CA ALA A 592 7.02 -3.67 6.79
C ALA A 592 6.84 -3.13 8.20
N ALA A 593 6.84 -3.98 9.24
CA ALA A 593 6.72 -3.52 10.62
C ALA A 593 7.89 -2.60 11.01
N ILE A 594 9.13 -3.01 10.71
CA ILE A 594 10.34 -2.21 10.94
C ILE A 594 10.27 -0.88 10.19
N SER A 595 9.80 -0.88 8.95
CA SER A 595 9.62 0.34 8.13
C SER A 595 8.55 1.29 8.68
N HIS A 596 7.66 0.81 9.55
CA HIS A 596 6.70 1.63 10.32
C HIS A 596 7.26 2.07 11.69
N GLY A 597 8.54 1.83 11.96
CA GLY A 597 9.21 2.22 13.20
C GLY A 597 8.87 1.34 14.39
N ILE A 598 8.47 0.08 14.16
CA ILE A 598 8.15 -0.90 15.19
C ILE A 598 9.42 -1.65 15.57
N GLU A 599 9.68 -1.75 16.87
CA GLU A 599 10.81 -2.49 17.40
C GLU A 599 10.51 -3.99 17.45
N VAL A 600 11.48 -4.81 17.00
CA VAL A 600 11.39 -6.27 17.01
C VAL A 600 12.59 -6.84 17.77
N ASN A 601 12.30 -7.49 18.90
CA ASN A 601 13.27 -8.09 19.81
C ASN A 601 13.29 -9.61 19.65
N TRP A 602 14.34 -10.13 19.05
CA TRP A 602 14.57 -11.56 18.81
C TRP A 602 15.18 -12.26 20.04
N GLY A 603 15.04 -13.58 20.15
CA GLY A 603 15.57 -14.39 21.27
C GLY A 603 14.85 -14.17 22.61
N HIS A 604 13.57 -13.78 22.59
CA HIS A 604 12.74 -13.47 23.77
C HIS A 604 11.55 -14.42 23.86
N GLN A 605 11.79 -15.64 24.36
CA GLN A 605 10.73 -16.59 24.66
C GLN A 605 10.01 -16.19 25.97
N LEU A 606 8.71 -15.90 25.88
CA LEU A 606 7.90 -15.57 27.05
C LEU A 606 7.75 -16.79 27.97
N THR A 607 7.98 -16.60 29.27
CA THR A 607 7.87 -17.65 30.29
C THR A 607 6.79 -17.36 31.33
N SER A 608 6.63 -16.09 31.71
CA SER A 608 5.60 -15.69 32.68
C SER A 608 5.13 -14.25 32.46
N LEU A 609 3.97 -13.95 33.04
CA LEU A 609 3.29 -12.66 32.98
C LEU A 609 2.90 -12.24 34.39
N GLU A 610 3.30 -11.03 34.78
CA GLU A 610 2.91 -10.38 36.04
C GLU A 610 1.97 -9.23 35.70
N GLN A 611 0.75 -9.23 36.26
CA GLN A 611 -0.28 -8.24 35.94
C GLN A 611 -0.57 -7.35 37.15
N SER A 612 -0.69 -6.04 36.93
CA SER A 612 -1.18 -5.05 37.90
C SER A 612 -2.47 -4.40 37.39
N ASP A 613 -3.06 -3.53 38.21
CA ASP A 613 -4.28 -2.80 37.85
C ASP A 613 -4.08 -1.81 36.70
N ASP A 614 -2.85 -1.43 36.37
CA ASP A 614 -2.48 -0.41 35.39
C ASP A 614 -1.48 -0.89 34.32
N SER A 615 -0.84 -2.04 34.50
CA SER A 615 0.21 -2.53 33.60
C SER A 615 0.33 -4.05 33.59
N VAL A 616 1.10 -4.56 32.64
CA VAL A 616 1.52 -5.96 32.58
C VAL A 616 3.01 -6.03 32.26
N ARG A 617 3.71 -6.89 32.98
CA ARG A 617 5.13 -7.19 32.80
C ARG A 617 5.31 -8.59 32.23
N ALA A 618 5.89 -8.66 31.04
CA ALA A 618 6.30 -9.88 30.36
C ALA A 618 7.71 -10.26 30.78
N ILE A 619 7.92 -11.51 31.19
CA ILE A 619 9.22 -12.05 31.58
C ILE A 619 9.64 -13.09 30.55
N PHE A 620 10.89 -13.01 30.12
CA PHE A 620 11.45 -13.85 29.07
C PHE A 620 12.51 -14.81 29.63
N GLU A 621 12.68 -15.95 28.96
CA GLU A 621 13.63 -17.01 29.35
C GLU A 621 15.08 -16.51 29.44
N ASN A 622 15.44 -15.51 28.64
CA ASN A 622 16.76 -14.88 28.66
C ASN A 622 17.01 -13.96 29.87
N GLY A 623 16.09 -13.94 30.84
CA GLY A 623 16.17 -13.14 32.07
C GLY A 623 15.75 -11.68 31.91
N LYS A 624 15.43 -11.23 30.70
CA LYS A 624 14.92 -9.88 30.44
C LYS A 624 13.42 -9.80 30.71
N SER A 625 12.91 -8.57 30.77
CA SER A 625 11.48 -8.29 30.91
C SER A 625 11.10 -7.00 30.22
N ALA A 626 9.83 -6.89 29.84
CA ALA A 626 9.25 -5.67 29.30
C ALA A 626 7.92 -5.36 30.00
N THR A 627 7.60 -4.07 30.16
CA THR A 627 6.33 -3.63 30.76
C THR A 627 5.54 -2.82 29.76
N GLY A 628 4.24 -3.10 29.65
CA GLY A 628 3.29 -2.39 28.79
C GLY A 628 1.92 -2.25 29.44
N THR A 629 1.01 -1.55 28.77
CA THR A 629 -0.38 -1.36 29.20
C THR A 629 -1.21 -2.65 29.06
N PHE A 630 -0.95 -3.41 28.00
CA PHE A 630 -1.51 -4.74 27.77
C PHE A 630 -0.60 -5.57 26.85
N VAL A 631 -0.80 -6.89 26.84
CA VAL A 631 -0.06 -7.85 26.01
C VAL A 631 -1.02 -8.52 25.04
N VAL A 632 -0.59 -8.69 23.78
CA VAL A 632 -1.26 -9.55 22.81
C VAL A 632 -0.36 -10.73 22.45
N GLY A 633 -0.84 -11.94 22.70
CA GLY A 633 -0.16 -13.20 22.38
C GLY A 633 -0.44 -13.63 20.94
N CYS A 634 0.57 -13.51 20.08
CA CYS A 634 0.59 -13.91 18.67
C CYS A 634 1.67 -14.99 18.40
N ASP A 635 2.03 -15.77 19.42
CA ASP A 635 3.14 -16.74 19.46
C ASP A 635 2.75 -18.17 19.06
N GLY A 636 1.59 -18.30 18.40
CA GLY A 636 1.20 -19.47 17.61
C GLY A 636 0.88 -20.73 18.40
N LEU A 637 1.00 -21.88 17.74
CA LEU A 637 0.55 -23.19 18.24
C LEU A 637 1.27 -23.70 19.50
N HIS A 638 2.47 -23.18 19.77
CA HIS A 638 3.23 -23.44 20.99
C HIS A 638 3.34 -22.19 21.87
N SER A 639 2.25 -21.41 21.92
CA SER A 639 2.17 -20.15 22.62
C SER A 639 2.60 -20.26 24.09
N GLY A 640 3.70 -19.58 24.43
CA GLY A 640 4.10 -19.34 25.82
C GLY A 640 3.11 -18.43 26.54
N THR A 641 2.45 -17.53 25.81
CA THR A 641 1.40 -16.66 26.32
C THR A 641 0.19 -17.46 26.80
N ARG A 642 -0.32 -18.40 25.98
CA ARG A 642 -1.41 -19.30 26.36
C ARG A 642 -1.05 -20.13 27.59
N ILE A 643 0.16 -20.69 27.62
CA ILE A 643 0.66 -21.48 28.77
C ILE A 643 0.74 -20.61 30.03
N ALA A 644 1.23 -19.37 29.93
CA ALA A 644 1.34 -18.46 31.06
C ALA A 644 -0.04 -18.03 31.63
N LEU A 645 -1.08 -17.97 30.79
CA LEU A 645 -2.44 -17.61 31.23
C LEU A 645 -3.23 -18.79 31.82
N PHE A 646 -3.14 -19.96 31.18
CA PHE A 646 -4.06 -21.09 31.41
C PHE A 646 -3.38 -22.42 31.77
N GLY A 647 -2.04 -22.47 31.74
CA GLY A 647 -1.27 -23.68 31.94
C GLY A 647 -1.09 -24.51 30.67
N LYS A 648 -0.29 -25.57 30.77
CA LYS A 648 -0.01 -26.46 29.63
C LYS A 648 -1.16 -27.46 29.45
N GLU A 649 -1.82 -27.38 28.30
CA GLU A 649 -2.84 -28.34 27.89
C GLU A 649 -2.24 -29.45 27.03
N LYS A 650 -2.83 -30.65 27.10
CA LYS A 650 -2.42 -31.78 26.26
C LYS A 650 -3.02 -31.58 24.86
N ALA A 651 -2.18 -31.74 23.83
CA ALA A 651 -2.63 -31.81 22.45
C ALA A 651 -2.89 -33.29 22.10
N ASP A 652 -3.94 -33.56 21.34
CA ASP A 652 -4.33 -34.90 20.93
C ASP A 652 -3.93 -35.12 19.47
N PHE A 653 -3.12 -36.15 19.23
CA PHE A 653 -2.71 -36.51 17.89
C PHE A 653 -3.93 -36.97 17.08
N THR A 654 -4.13 -36.39 15.90
CA THR A 654 -5.32 -36.65 15.07
C THR A 654 -5.30 -38.01 14.37
N GLY A 655 -4.17 -38.73 14.39
CA GLY A 655 -3.94 -39.90 13.56
C GLY A 655 -3.43 -39.57 12.15
N LEU A 656 -3.24 -38.28 11.83
CA LEU A 656 -2.82 -37.81 10.53
C LEU A 656 -1.43 -37.17 10.59
N CYS A 657 -0.64 -37.44 9.56
CA CYS A 657 0.61 -36.74 9.30
C CYS A 657 0.52 -36.00 7.97
N GLN A 658 1.25 -34.91 7.86
CA GLN A 658 1.38 -34.14 6.64
C GLN A 658 2.84 -34.08 6.22
N ALA A 659 3.11 -34.48 4.98
CA ALA A 659 4.38 -34.26 4.31
C ALA A 659 4.20 -33.16 3.29
N GLY A 660 5.13 -32.23 3.16
CA GLY A 660 5.03 -31.19 2.14
C GLY A 660 6.38 -30.76 1.61
N GLY A 661 6.35 -30.16 0.43
CA GLY A 661 7.55 -29.83 -0.32
C GLY A 661 7.34 -28.75 -1.36
N LEU A 662 8.47 -28.33 -1.92
CA LEU A 662 8.55 -27.41 -3.05
C LEU A 662 9.20 -28.14 -4.22
N SER A 663 8.60 -28.02 -5.40
CA SER A 663 9.07 -28.67 -6.62
C SER A 663 8.90 -27.74 -7.82
N PRO A 664 9.68 -27.93 -8.91
CA PRO A 664 9.38 -27.30 -10.18
C PRO A 664 7.93 -27.60 -10.62
N THR A 665 7.24 -26.60 -11.17
CA THR A 665 5.84 -26.76 -11.58
C THR A 665 5.71 -27.81 -12.69
N PRO A 666 4.89 -28.86 -12.51
CA PRO A 666 4.62 -29.87 -13.55
C PRO A 666 4.06 -29.27 -14.83
N ASP A 667 4.43 -29.81 -15.99
CA ASP A 667 3.99 -29.27 -17.29
C ASP A 667 2.47 -29.21 -17.42
N VAL A 668 1.77 -30.21 -16.88
CA VAL A 668 0.30 -30.29 -16.89
C VAL A 668 -0.37 -29.18 -16.06
N LEU A 669 0.35 -28.57 -15.10
CA LEU A 669 -0.14 -27.49 -14.26
C LEU A 669 0.40 -26.10 -14.69
N LYS A 670 1.19 -26.00 -15.76
CA LYS A 670 1.75 -24.71 -16.24
C LYS A 670 0.73 -23.86 -17.00
N ALA A 671 -0.28 -24.49 -17.62
CA ALA A 671 -1.22 -23.78 -18.48
C ALA A 671 -2.07 -22.76 -17.72
N HIS A 672 -2.43 -23.07 -16.48
CA HIS A 672 -3.22 -22.21 -15.60
C HIS A 672 -2.72 -22.31 -14.17
N ALA A 673 -2.71 -21.18 -13.46
CA ALA A 673 -2.36 -21.18 -12.05
C ALA A 673 -3.46 -21.88 -11.23
N THR A 674 -3.27 -23.18 -10.99
CA THR A 674 -4.32 -24.07 -10.47
C THR A 674 -3.99 -24.54 -9.06
N VAL A 675 -4.95 -24.41 -8.14
CA VAL A 675 -4.94 -25.19 -6.89
C VAL A 675 -5.56 -26.55 -7.21
N ALA A 676 -4.74 -27.59 -7.18
CA ALA A 676 -5.13 -28.96 -7.47
C ALA A 676 -5.24 -29.76 -6.17
N ASN A 677 -6.37 -30.43 -5.98
CA ASN A 677 -6.60 -31.40 -4.93
C ASN A 677 -6.70 -32.79 -5.56
N TYR A 678 -5.84 -33.71 -5.09
CA TYR A 678 -5.81 -35.10 -5.52
C TYR A 678 -6.31 -35.97 -4.38
N TYR A 679 -7.29 -36.81 -4.69
CA TYR A 679 -7.89 -37.75 -3.74
C TYR A 679 -7.48 -39.15 -4.11
N GLY A 680 -6.86 -39.85 -3.17
CA GLY A 680 -6.51 -41.26 -3.30
C GLY A 680 -6.88 -42.02 -2.05
N ASN A 681 -6.62 -43.33 -2.07
CA ASN A 681 -6.98 -44.19 -0.94
C ASN A 681 -6.18 -43.80 0.31
N ALA A 682 -6.88 -43.42 1.39
CA ALA A 682 -6.32 -42.94 2.66
C ALA A 682 -5.26 -41.82 2.55
N ALA A 683 -5.29 -41.06 1.44
CA ALA A 683 -4.32 -40.00 1.17
C ALA A 683 -4.95 -38.84 0.37
N HIS A 684 -4.62 -37.62 0.75
CA HIS A 684 -5.01 -36.40 0.03
C HIS A 684 -3.78 -35.56 -0.26
N MET A 685 -3.66 -35.05 -1.48
CA MET A 685 -2.62 -34.08 -1.83
C MET A 685 -3.24 -32.77 -2.29
N ILE A 686 -2.78 -31.66 -1.73
CA ILE A 686 -3.03 -30.33 -2.26
C ILE A 686 -1.74 -29.80 -2.90
N ALA A 687 -1.86 -29.18 -4.06
CA ALA A 687 -0.74 -28.55 -4.77
C ALA A 687 -1.17 -27.23 -5.41
N TYR A 688 -0.32 -26.21 -5.34
CA TYR A 688 -0.58 -24.91 -5.96
C TYR A 688 0.71 -24.15 -6.29
N PRO A 689 0.72 -23.36 -7.37
CA PRO A 689 1.89 -22.59 -7.76
C PRO A 689 2.13 -21.43 -6.79
N ILE A 690 3.37 -21.23 -6.39
CA ILE A 690 3.81 -20.09 -5.57
C ILE A 690 4.63 -19.07 -6.38
N SER A 691 5.07 -19.47 -7.58
CA SER A 691 5.70 -18.64 -8.60
C SER A 691 5.39 -19.20 -9.98
N ASP A 692 5.92 -18.61 -11.05
CA ASP A 692 5.79 -19.14 -12.41
C ASP A 692 6.55 -20.47 -12.63
N THR A 693 7.45 -20.83 -11.73
CA THR A 693 8.37 -21.97 -11.91
C THR A 693 8.25 -23.03 -10.83
N HIS A 694 7.63 -22.72 -9.69
CA HIS A 694 7.58 -23.62 -8.54
C HIS A 694 6.17 -23.79 -8.00
N THR A 695 5.87 -25.05 -7.65
CA THR A 695 4.63 -25.49 -7.02
C THR A 695 4.94 -26.02 -5.62
N SER A 696 4.18 -25.52 -4.65
CA SER A 696 4.15 -26.10 -3.33
C SER A 696 3.10 -27.20 -3.27
N TRP A 697 3.40 -28.25 -2.52
CA TRP A 697 2.48 -29.34 -2.32
C TRP A 697 2.52 -29.85 -0.88
N ALA A 698 1.42 -30.46 -0.45
CA ALA A 698 1.31 -31.16 0.82
C ALA A 698 0.44 -32.41 0.65
N VAL A 699 0.95 -33.55 1.10
CA VAL A 699 0.27 -34.83 1.15
C VAL A 699 -0.08 -35.12 2.60
N THR A 700 -1.36 -35.38 2.86
CA THR A 700 -1.88 -35.79 4.17
C THR A 700 -2.18 -37.28 4.12
N THR A 701 -1.63 -38.03 5.07
CA THR A 701 -1.76 -39.50 5.18
C THR A 701 -2.05 -39.90 6.62
N ARG A 702 -2.65 -41.09 6.79
CA ARG A 702 -2.77 -41.73 8.10
C ARG A 702 -1.47 -42.44 8.45
N GLU A 703 -0.84 -42.05 9.54
CA GLU A 703 0.45 -42.62 9.97
C GLU A 703 0.56 -42.69 11.50
N LYS A 704 1.61 -43.36 11.98
CA LYS A 704 1.99 -43.33 13.40
C LYS A 704 2.36 -41.89 13.81
N GLU A 705 2.18 -41.59 15.08
CA GLU A 705 2.42 -40.26 15.63
C GLU A 705 3.83 -39.74 15.32
N LEU A 706 3.90 -38.56 14.72
CA LEU A 706 5.11 -37.79 14.49
C LEU A 706 5.03 -36.47 15.25
N LYS A 707 6.18 -35.90 15.61
CA LYS A 707 6.23 -34.60 16.29
C LYS A 707 5.66 -33.48 15.41
N GLU A 708 5.01 -32.52 16.05
CA GLU A 708 4.50 -31.28 15.45
C GLU A 708 5.63 -30.28 15.15
N THR A 709 6.59 -30.66 14.31
CA THR A 709 7.78 -29.85 14.02
C THR A 709 8.04 -29.70 12.53
N TRP A 710 8.12 -28.47 12.05
CA TRP A 710 8.33 -28.08 10.64
C TRP A 710 9.79 -28.25 10.15
N GLY A 711 10.58 -29.12 10.80
CA GLY A 711 11.97 -29.37 10.45
C GLY A 711 12.09 -30.17 9.15
N THR A 712 13.22 -30.00 8.45
CA THR A 712 13.59 -30.90 7.35
C THR A 712 13.80 -32.30 7.89
N VAL A 713 13.20 -33.30 7.24
CA VAL A 713 13.43 -34.70 7.58
C VAL A 713 14.81 -35.16 7.10
N SER A 714 15.29 -36.30 7.61
CA SER A 714 16.54 -36.90 7.11
C SER A 714 16.41 -37.27 5.63
N ALA A 715 17.53 -37.32 4.92
CA ALA A 715 17.56 -37.72 3.50
C ALA A 715 16.91 -39.11 3.29
N GLU A 716 17.16 -40.05 4.20
CA GLU A 716 16.57 -41.38 4.18
C GLU A 716 15.04 -41.35 4.35
N THR A 717 14.51 -40.56 5.29
CA THR A 717 13.05 -40.41 5.47
C THR A 717 12.40 -39.68 4.29
N ALA A 718 13.10 -38.72 3.68
CA ALA A 718 12.63 -38.06 2.47
C ALA A 718 12.58 -39.03 1.29
N GLU A 719 13.65 -39.81 1.07
CA GLU A 719 13.72 -40.82 0.00
C GLU A 719 12.68 -41.92 0.19
N ASP A 720 12.52 -42.44 1.42
CA ASP A 720 11.49 -43.43 1.75
C ASP A 720 10.09 -42.89 1.42
N PHE A 721 9.77 -41.66 1.85
CA PHE A 721 8.49 -41.05 1.52
C PHE A 721 8.31 -40.85 0.00
N ILE A 722 9.32 -40.32 -0.69
CA ILE A 722 9.26 -40.08 -2.14
C ILE A 722 9.10 -41.39 -2.92
N ASN A 723 9.66 -42.50 -2.45
CA ASN A 723 9.57 -43.77 -3.16
C ASN A 723 8.33 -44.59 -2.79
N ASN A 724 7.85 -44.48 -1.54
CA ASN A 724 6.83 -45.39 -1.00
C ASN A 724 5.47 -44.71 -0.72
N SER A 725 5.33 -43.39 -0.86
CA SER A 725 4.02 -42.75 -0.68
C SER A 725 3.06 -43.09 -1.82
N ALA A 726 1.76 -43.16 -1.52
CA ALA A 726 0.73 -43.35 -2.54
C ALA A 726 0.81 -42.28 -3.65
N ALA A 727 1.08 -41.02 -3.27
CA ALA A 727 1.20 -39.89 -4.18
C ALA A 727 2.34 -40.03 -5.21
N SER A 728 3.35 -40.84 -4.90
CA SER A 728 4.48 -41.13 -5.81
C SER A 728 4.05 -41.92 -7.04
N HIS A 729 2.90 -42.58 -6.98
CA HIS A 729 2.35 -43.37 -8.08
C HIS A 729 1.22 -42.65 -8.82
N TRP A 730 0.78 -41.47 -8.38
CA TRP A 730 -0.31 -40.76 -9.04
C TRP A 730 0.15 -39.97 -10.27
N ASP A 731 -0.57 -40.13 -11.38
CA ASP A 731 -0.38 -39.38 -12.61
C ASP A 731 -1.01 -37.97 -12.52
N ASN A 732 -0.88 -37.16 -13.59
CA ASN A 732 -1.41 -35.79 -13.65
C ASN A 732 -0.75 -34.78 -12.67
N GLY A 733 0.55 -34.97 -12.36
CA GLY A 733 1.36 -34.01 -11.61
C GLY A 733 2.07 -34.55 -10.35
N PRO A 734 1.37 -35.21 -9.41
CA PRO A 734 1.93 -35.67 -8.12
C PRO A 734 3.24 -36.43 -8.23
N ARG A 735 3.31 -37.47 -9.07
CA ARG A 735 4.54 -38.25 -9.29
C ARG A 735 5.73 -37.37 -9.70
N GLN A 736 5.51 -36.38 -10.57
CA GLN A 736 6.56 -35.46 -11.02
C GLN A 736 7.01 -34.55 -9.87
N MET A 737 6.07 -34.00 -9.10
CA MET A 737 6.36 -33.10 -7.97
C MET A 737 7.19 -33.81 -6.89
N LEU A 738 6.80 -35.03 -6.50
CA LEU A 738 7.53 -35.77 -5.47
C LEU A 738 8.95 -36.14 -5.93
N LYS A 739 9.12 -36.61 -7.18
CA LYS A 739 10.44 -36.97 -7.73
C LYS A 739 11.39 -35.79 -7.91
N THR A 740 10.86 -34.58 -8.08
CA THR A 740 11.64 -33.36 -8.32
C THR A 740 11.67 -32.42 -7.12
N THR A 741 11.17 -32.87 -5.96
CA THR A 741 11.14 -32.05 -4.75
C THR A 741 12.56 -31.80 -4.26
N ASN A 742 12.85 -30.55 -3.93
CA ASN A 742 14.17 -30.16 -3.42
C ASN A 742 14.19 -29.97 -1.90
N LYS A 743 13.00 -29.87 -1.29
CA LYS A 743 12.78 -29.69 0.14
C LYS A 743 11.58 -30.53 0.55
N LEU A 744 11.71 -31.26 1.65
CA LEU A 744 10.64 -32.06 2.24
C LEU A 744 10.60 -31.86 3.75
N VAL A 745 9.41 -31.58 4.26
CA VAL A 745 9.09 -31.55 5.69
C VAL A 745 7.99 -32.55 5.96
N LYS A 746 7.98 -33.16 7.15
CA LYS A 746 6.94 -34.11 7.58
C LYS A 746 6.66 -33.93 9.07
N TYR A 747 5.40 -33.78 9.44
CA TYR A 747 4.98 -33.53 10.82
C TYR A 747 3.62 -34.15 11.12
N GLY A 748 3.39 -34.44 12.41
CA GLY A 748 2.08 -34.87 12.90
C GLY A 748 1.12 -33.71 13.05
N LEU A 749 -0.17 -33.98 12.85
CA LEU A 749 -1.24 -33.02 13.07
C LEU A 749 -1.92 -33.28 14.40
N TYR A 750 -2.07 -32.24 15.21
CA TYR A 750 -2.65 -32.32 16.54
C TYR A 750 -3.86 -31.38 16.66
N ASP A 751 -4.87 -31.84 17.39
CA ASP A 751 -5.95 -31.00 17.86
C ASP A 751 -5.66 -30.53 19.29
N ARG A 752 -6.17 -29.35 19.61
CA ARG A 752 -6.08 -28.77 20.94
C ARG A 752 -7.49 -28.45 21.44
N PRO A 753 -7.76 -28.59 22.73
CA PRO A 753 -9.05 -28.20 23.28
C PRO A 753 -9.30 -26.71 23.02
N GLU A 754 -10.56 -26.39 22.71
CA GLU A 754 -11.03 -25.02 22.62
C GLU A 754 -10.91 -24.35 23.99
N LEU A 755 -10.37 -23.13 24.01
CA LEU A 755 -10.29 -22.34 25.22
C LEU A 755 -11.68 -21.80 25.58
N LYS A 756 -12.03 -21.86 26.86
CA LYS A 756 -13.25 -21.22 27.38
C LYS A 756 -13.19 -19.69 27.30
N THR A 757 -11.98 -19.14 27.38
CA THR A 757 -11.74 -17.72 27.16
C THR A 757 -10.34 -17.47 26.57
N TRP A 758 -10.20 -16.41 25.78
CA TRP A 758 -8.96 -16.04 25.09
C TRP A 758 -8.17 -14.96 25.82
N HIS A 759 -8.66 -14.46 26.95
CA HIS A 759 -8.02 -13.38 27.68
C HIS A 759 -8.06 -13.58 29.19
N LYS A 760 -7.17 -12.89 29.90
CA LYS A 760 -7.17 -12.81 31.36
C LYS A 760 -6.48 -11.53 31.80
N GLY A 761 -7.23 -10.65 32.47
CA GLY A 761 -6.77 -9.33 32.88
C GLY A 761 -6.34 -8.48 31.67
N ARG A 762 -5.07 -8.08 31.63
CA ARG A 762 -4.48 -7.20 30.60
C ARG A 762 -3.81 -7.97 29.45
N VAL A 763 -4.16 -9.25 29.26
CA VAL A 763 -3.55 -10.11 28.25
C VAL A 763 -4.62 -10.81 27.43
N VAL A 764 -4.48 -10.78 26.10
CA VAL A 764 -5.39 -11.42 25.14
C VAL A 764 -4.60 -12.24 24.12
N LEU A 765 -5.15 -13.37 23.68
CA LEU A 765 -4.59 -14.24 22.64
C LEU A 765 -5.19 -13.91 21.27
N LEU A 766 -4.41 -14.10 20.20
CA LEU A 766 -4.82 -13.83 18.82
C LEU A 766 -4.27 -14.90 17.86
N GLY A 767 -5.05 -15.27 16.83
CA GLY A 767 -4.69 -16.30 15.87
C GLY A 767 -4.51 -17.68 16.51
N ASP A 768 -3.53 -18.47 16.06
CA ASP A 768 -3.32 -19.84 16.53
C ASP A 768 -3.04 -19.97 18.04
N ALA A 769 -2.65 -18.89 18.72
CA ALA A 769 -2.55 -18.89 20.17
C ALA A 769 -3.93 -18.99 20.85
N ALA A 770 -4.97 -18.40 20.24
CA ALA A 770 -6.35 -18.43 20.70
C ALA A 770 -7.14 -19.61 20.11
N HIS A 771 -7.14 -19.75 18.78
CA HIS A 771 -7.94 -20.72 18.03
C HIS A 771 -7.08 -21.44 16.98
N PRO A 772 -6.24 -22.40 17.39
CA PRO A 772 -5.41 -23.13 16.44
C PRO A 772 -6.26 -23.88 15.41
N THR A 773 -5.94 -23.71 14.13
CA THR A 773 -6.65 -24.38 13.04
C THR A 773 -5.76 -25.41 12.36
N SER A 774 -6.36 -26.52 11.92
CA SER A 774 -5.66 -27.48 11.09
C SER A 774 -5.30 -26.85 9.72
N PRO A 775 -4.09 -27.09 9.19
CA PRO A 775 -3.61 -26.44 7.96
C PRO A 775 -4.42 -26.77 6.70
N HIS A 776 -5.28 -27.80 6.72
CA HIS A 776 -6.01 -28.28 5.54
C HIS A 776 -6.91 -27.23 4.86
N LEU A 777 -7.41 -26.24 5.62
CA LEU A 777 -8.32 -25.23 5.09
C LEU A 777 -7.60 -23.97 4.59
N GLY A 778 -6.31 -23.80 4.89
CA GLY A 778 -5.55 -22.60 4.54
C GLY A 778 -6.14 -21.30 5.11
N GLN A 779 -6.94 -21.37 6.17
CA GLN A 779 -7.64 -20.22 6.74
C GLN A 779 -6.95 -19.59 7.96
N GLY A 780 -6.12 -20.33 8.71
CA GLY A 780 -5.62 -19.86 10.01
C GLY A 780 -5.00 -18.46 9.99
N ALA A 781 -4.11 -18.18 9.03
CA ALA A 781 -3.55 -16.85 8.88
C ALA A 781 -4.57 -15.78 8.41
N ASN A 782 -5.50 -16.15 7.53
CA ASN A 782 -6.54 -15.24 7.05
C ASN A 782 -7.50 -14.85 8.18
N GLN A 783 -7.86 -15.81 9.05
CA GLN A 783 -8.63 -15.58 10.27
C GLN A 783 -7.86 -14.71 11.27
N ALA A 784 -6.55 -14.96 11.45
CA ALA A 784 -5.73 -14.10 12.30
C ALA A 784 -5.70 -12.64 11.80
N PHE A 785 -5.78 -12.39 10.48
CA PHE A 785 -5.93 -11.03 9.97
C PHE A 785 -7.31 -10.44 10.29
N GLU A 786 -8.38 -11.22 10.19
CA GLU A 786 -9.71 -10.76 10.64
C GLU A 786 -9.73 -10.42 12.14
N ASP A 787 -9.07 -11.23 12.97
CA ASP A 787 -8.91 -10.95 14.39
C ASP A 787 -8.24 -9.60 14.64
N ILE A 788 -7.17 -9.32 13.91
CA ILE A 788 -6.45 -8.04 13.99
C ILE A 788 -7.40 -6.89 13.66
N GLN A 789 -8.17 -7.01 12.59
CA GLN A 789 -9.13 -5.98 12.22
C GLN A 789 -10.19 -5.77 13.31
N LYS A 790 -10.74 -6.86 13.88
CA LYS A 790 -11.76 -6.79 14.93
C LYS A 790 -11.22 -6.17 16.21
N LEU A 791 -10.13 -6.71 16.75
CA LEU A 791 -9.50 -6.23 17.98
C LEU A 791 -9.15 -4.75 17.86
N THR A 792 -8.56 -4.33 16.74
CA THR A 792 -8.15 -2.94 16.54
C THR A 792 -9.31 -1.99 16.32
N SER A 793 -10.42 -2.46 15.73
CA SER A 793 -11.65 -1.67 15.62
C SER A 793 -12.34 -1.49 16.98
N LEU A 794 -12.36 -2.54 17.82
CA LEU A 794 -12.88 -2.44 19.18
C LEU A 794 -12.03 -1.52 20.06
N LEU A 795 -10.70 -1.51 19.88
CA LEU A 795 -9.83 -0.52 20.52
C LEU A 795 -10.19 0.91 20.10
N ASP A 796 -10.56 1.13 18.83
CA ASP A 796 -11.01 2.45 18.35
C ASP A 796 -12.36 2.86 18.96
N GLU A 797 -13.31 1.91 19.03
CA GLU A 797 -14.66 2.11 19.54
C GLU A 797 -14.67 2.43 21.05
N TYR A 798 -13.96 1.64 21.85
CA TYR A 798 -13.95 1.75 23.30
C TYR A 798 -12.87 2.70 23.85
N ASN A 799 -11.91 3.13 23.02
CA ASN A 799 -10.89 4.12 23.40
C ASN A 799 -10.66 5.20 22.31
N PRO A 800 -11.70 5.96 21.92
CA PRO A 800 -11.61 6.94 20.84
C PRO A 800 -10.67 8.11 21.17
N ASN A 801 -10.56 8.45 22.46
CA ASN A 801 -9.74 9.57 22.95
C ASN A 801 -8.28 9.19 23.22
N ARG A 802 -7.90 7.92 23.04
CA ARG A 802 -6.55 7.40 23.29
C ARG A 802 -6.03 7.78 24.67
N THR A 803 -6.78 7.39 25.69
CA THR A 803 -6.37 7.53 27.09
C THR A 803 -5.83 6.20 27.61
N SER A 804 -5.19 6.23 28.79
CA SER A 804 -4.78 5.02 29.51
C SER A 804 -5.98 4.09 29.72
N LEU A 805 -5.78 2.80 29.42
CA LEU A 805 -6.81 1.77 29.49
C LEU A 805 -6.81 1.09 30.86
N SER A 806 -7.94 1.15 31.56
CA SER A 806 -8.14 0.36 32.78
C SER A 806 -8.33 -1.13 32.45
N THR A 807 -8.07 -2.00 33.44
CA THR A 807 -8.27 -3.44 33.29
C THR A 807 -9.73 -3.79 32.97
N SER A 808 -10.69 -3.02 33.49
CA SER A 808 -12.12 -3.22 33.21
C SER A 808 -12.51 -2.88 31.77
N VAL A 809 -11.94 -1.81 31.20
CA VAL A 809 -12.18 -1.45 29.79
C VAL A 809 -11.52 -2.47 28.88
N LEU A 810 -10.28 -2.90 29.19
CA LEU A 810 -9.61 -3.97 28.44
C LEU A 810 -10.40 -5.28 28.47
N ALA A 811 -10.91 -5.69 29.64
CA ALA A 811 -11.76 -6.87 29.76
C ALA A 811 -13.01 -6.76 28.86
N THR A 812 -13.66 -5.59 28.84
CA THR A 812 -14.82 -5.34 27.98
C THR A 812 -14.46 -5.48 26.49
N ILE A 813 -13.33 -4.90 26.07
CA ILE A 813 -12.84 -4.98 24.70
C ILE A 813 -12.51 -6.43 24.32
N PHE A 814 -11.83 -7.16 25.20
CA PHE A 814 -11.42 -8.54 24.95
C PHE A 814 -12.60 -9.52 24.94
N GLU A 815 -13.59 -9.33 25.81
CA GLU A 815 -14.84 -10.10 25.78
C GLU A 815 -15.64 -9.82 24.49
N ALA A 816 -15.72 -8.56 24.06
CA ALA A 816 -16.36 -8.20 22.80
C ALA A 816 -15.64 -8.80 21.60
N TYR A 817 -14.30 -8.78 21.61
CA TYR A 817 -13.46 -9.41 20.60
C TYR A 817 -13.72 -10.91 20.53
N GLU A 818 -13.66 -11.62 21.66
CA GLU A 818 -13.95 -13.06 21.75
C GLU A 818 -15.36 -13.40 21.25
N LYS A 819 -16.39 -12.65 21.68
CA LYS A 819 -17.79 -12.89 21.24
C LYS A 819 -18.00 -12.60 19.75
N SER A 820 -17.26 -11.65 19.19
CA SER A 820 -17.28 -11.31 17.76
C SER A 820 -16.46 -12.29 16.90
N ALA A 821 -15.64 -13.11 17.55
CA ALA A 821 -14.82 -14.09 16.90
C ALA A 821 -15.63 -15.36 16.60
N HIS A 822 -16.30 -15.30 15.43
CA HIS A 822 -16.93 -16.39 14.69
C HIS A 822 -18.29 -16.90 15.20
N PRO A 823 -19.35 -16.85 14.36
CA PRO A 823 -20.59 -17.58 14.62
C PRO A 823 -20.38 -19.11 14.46
N PRO A 824 -21.24 -19.94 15.11
CA PRO A 824 -21.09 -21.40 15.19
C PRO A 824 -21.01 -22.13 13.83
N LEU A 825 -21.52 -21.56 12.74
CA LEU A 825 -21.45 -22.14 11.39
C LEU A 825 -20.04 -22.18 10.77
N CYS A 826 -19.05 -21.53 11.41
CA CYS A 826 -17.66 -21.46 10.97
C CYS A 826 -16.69 -22.04 12.01
N ASN A 827 -17.14 -22.92 12.92
CA ASN A 827 -16.23 -23.53 13.89
C ASN A 827 -15.17 -24.39 13.17
N PRO A 828 -13.87 -24.02 13.20
CA PRO A 828 -12.81 -24.81 12.59
C PRO A 828 -12.74 -26.22 13.18
N SER A 829 -13.09 -26.41 14.45
CA SER A 829 -13.12 -27.71 15.13
C SER A 829 -14.13 -28.66 14.51
N GLU A 830 -15.31 -28.17 14.11
CA GLU A 830 -16.33 -28.96 13.42
C GLU A 830 -15.89 -29.32 12.00
N ARG A 831 -15.31 -28.39 11.24
CA ARG A 831 -14.78 -28.69 9.90
C ARG A 831 -13.59 -29.64 9.93
N ASN A 832 -12.71 -29.51 10.93
CA ASN A 832 -11.59 -30.43 11.15
C ASN A 832 -12.10 -31.81 11.60
N ALA A 833 -13.18 -31.88 12.39
CA ALA A 833 -13.85 -33.14 12.70
C ALA A 833 -14.40 -33.81 11.45
N ILE A 834 -15.10 -33.06 10.59
CA ILE A 834 -15.62 -33.56 9.32
C ILE A 834 -14.49 -34.06 8.41
N TYR A 835 -13.39 -33.30 8.28
CA TYR A 835 -12.24 -33.73 7.48
C TYR A 835 -11.55 -34.98 8.05
N ARG A 836 -11.43 -35.07 9.39
CA ARG A 836 -10.93 -36.28 10.07
C ARG A 836 -11.82 -37.48 9.82
N ASP A 837 -13.14 -37.31 9.86
CA ASP A 837 -14.11 -38.39 9.63
C ASP A 837 -14.11 -38.83 8.16
N ILE A 838 -13.92 -37.91 7.22
CA ILE A 838 -13.72 -38.21 5.81
C ILE A 838 -12.44 -39.03 5.58
N MET A 839 -11.36 -38.75 6.32
CA MET A 839 -10.13 -39.55 6.29
C MET A 839 -10.23 -40.90 7.04
N LYS A 840 -11.36 -41.19 7.72
CA LYS A 840 -11.62 -42.47 8.41
C LYS A 840 -12.39 -43.48 7.55
N ASP A 841 -13.22 -43.02 6.62
CA ASP A 841 -14.03 -43.89 5.75
C ASP A 841 -13.29 -44.19 4.44
N ASP A 842 -13.05 -45.47 4.13
CA ASP A 842 -12.47 -45.91 2.85
C ASP A 842 -13.42 -45.68 1.65
N GLU A 843 -14.69 -45.35 1.92
CA GLU A 843 -15.71 -45.15 0.90
C GLU A 843 -16.08 -43.67 0.70
N SER A 844 -15.72 -43.19 -0.49
CA SER A 844 -16.29 -42.08 -1.28
C SER A 844 -15.55 -40.73 -1.29
N VAL A 845 -14.82 -40.54 -2.40
CA VAL A 845 -14.37 -39.25 -2.98
C VAL A 845 -15.49 -38.20 -3.04
N ALA A 846 -16.75 -38.64 -3.16
CA ALA A 846 -17.94 -37.78 -3.19
C ALA A 846 -18.17 -36.98 -1.89
N LYS A 847 -17.89 -37.56 -0.71
CA LYS A 847 -17.99 -36.85 0.58
C LYS A 847 -16.94 -35.74 0.70
N VAL A 848 -15.76 -35.95 0.13
CA VAL A 848 -14.68 -34.93 0.12
C VAL A 848 -15.05 -33.74 -0.78
N TYR A 849 -15.65 -34.02 -1.94
CA TYR A 849 -16.12 -32.99 -2.87
C TYR A 849 -17.23 -32.10 -2.25
N ALA A 850 -18.17 -32.70 -1.53
CA ALA A 850 -19.24 -32.02 -0.80
C ALA A 850 -18.74 -31.00 0.24
N VAL A 851 -17.71 -31.36 1.02
CA VAL A 851 -17.13 -30.48 2.05
C VAL A 851 -16.29 -29.34 1.46
N THR A 852 -15.74 -29.56 0.26
CA THR A 852 -14.87 -28.57 -0.39
C THR A 852 -15.68 -27.45 -1.07
N TYR A 853 -16.90 -27.72 -1.59
CA TYR A 853 -17.69 -26.71 -2.32
C TYR A 853 -19.20 -26.61 -2.06
N GLY A 854 -19.79 -27.41 -1.17
CA GLY A 854 -21.08 -27.03 -0.56
C GLY A 854 -22.14 -28.12 -0.45
N ASP A 855 -22.37 -28.55 0.79
CA ASP A 855 -23.64 -29.12 1.24
C ASP A 855 -24.35 -28.18 2.24
N VAL A 856 -24.44 -26.89 1.88
CA VAL A 856 -25.55 -26.01 2.34
C VAL A 856 -26.34 -25.48 1.14
N ALA A 857 -25.85 -25.66 -0.09
CA ALA A 857 -26.48 -25.10 -1.30
C ALA A 857 -27.50 -26.03 -1.98
N LYS A 858 -27.75 -27.25 -1.46
CA LYS A 858 -28.64 -28.22 -2.12
C LYS A 858 -29.95 -28.53 -1.41
N GLU A 859 -30.18 -28.10 -0.17
CA GLU A 859 -31.48 -28.30 0.51
C GLU A 859 -32.38 -27.07 0.57
N LYS A 860 -31.92 -25.89 0.13
CA LYS A 860 -32.78 -24.69 0.02
C LYS A 860 -32.41 -23.82 -1.19
N LEU A 861 -32.58 -24.38 -2.38
CA LEU A 861 -32.77 -23.64 -3.63
C LEU A 861 -34.15 -23.94 -4.19
#